data_AF-A0A9Q0K0B1-F1
#
_entry.id   AF-A0A9Q0K0B1-F1
#
_cell.length_a   1.000
_cell.length_b   1.000
_cell.length_c   1.000
_cell.angle_alpha   90.00
_cell.angle_beta   90.00
_cell.angle_gamma   90.00
#
_symmetry.space_group_name_H-M   'P 1'
#
loop_
_entity.id
_entity.type
_entity.pdbx_description
1 polymer ?
#
loop_
_entity_poly.entity_id
_entity_poly.type
_entity_poly.pdbx_seq_one_letter_code
_entity_poly.pdbx_strand_id
1 'polypeptide(L)'
;MAQNNIPISEVYWTLSDKADKKFKRIRDSPYYDRDRNDDYFTKVFKVYTQLWKFQQENRQMLVEAGVKRWEIGEIASRIAQLYYGQYLRTSEANYLSESYVFYEAILTRGYFKEGSMQEINVANKQLRCIVRFLIVSLILNRRDMVNQMVNQLKMSVDECKRSFQDDDFREWRQVVQEIVRFLKVDTAFMNMRPLRYSLILDSHLESLPFVGSSFEGRRVLKLQNAILSSYHLNEVKFMEVTLDTFRILQCLEWEPSGSFYRATEPPNGGNGSNLGGASTANRIIYSQDITDPTLPLNPRKAILYHPAVTHFIAVLATMCEELPPDGVLLVYLSASGKIGNSFPLLSSSGTYTNSAENTGVSFHDVESDAHTTSSLSSLLDSPTSSVTNKGNRENRNAGFLWLGSRGNEGLNCLYPSDLIPFTRRPLFLIIDSDSSQAFKALHGAEKGEPVALLLSPSYPSTAIDSSRHHSGSQFTMFLTAPLQAFCHMLGLSGSNIDMDKYNMAEHLLSLSLSNWGSTLTASDILDPAWAQVLHDPFLRRLILRFIFCRAVLTCYAPTFRNKDFLPDCLPHLPDSVSPLATASQTAIFQIAQVFDVANHFIFSHDIILPENNYVIDKATTIIIPDSPEADIGEEMYFDFKNL
;
A
#
# COMPACT_ATOMS: atom_id res chain seq x y z
N MET A 1 34.58 -31.84 41.71
CA MET A 1 33.40 -31.06 41.29
C MET A 1 33.38 -31.07 39.76
N ALA A 2 32.55 -31.92 39.16
CA ALA A 2 32.41 -31.97 37.71
C ALA A 2 31.63 -30.73 37.26
N GLN A 3 32.26 -29.85 36.50
CA GLN A 3 31.55 -28.80 35.77
C GLN A 3 30.68 -29.50 34.72
N ASN A 4 29.37 -29.51 34.93
CA ASN A 4 28.39 -29.90 33.92
C ASN A 4 28.47 -28.90 32.75
N ASN A 5 29.39 -29.11 31.81
CA ASN A 5 29.40 -28.39 30.55
C ASN A 5 28.26 -28.90 29.69
N ILE A 6 27.16 -28.15 29.66
CA ILE A 6 26.03 -28.38 28.76
C ILE A 6 26.57 -28.38 27.31
N PRO A 7 26.28 -29.41 26.50
CA PRO A 7 26.69 -29.45 25.09
C PRO A 7 26.26 -28.19 24.33
N ILE A 8 27.13 -27.67 23.47
CA ILE A 8 26.89 -26.45 22.69
C ILE A 8 25.62 -26.57 21.82
N SER A 9 25.34 -27.77 21.32
CA SER A 9 24.11 -28.09 20.58
C SER A 9 22.86 -27.96 21.45
N GLU A 10 22.90 -28.39 22.71
CA GLU A 10 21.77 -28.28 23.65
C GLU A 10 21.51 -26.81 24.03
N VAL A 11 22.56 -26.02 24.22
CA VAL A 11 22.45 -24.57 24.44
C VAL A 11 21.81 -23.89 23.22
N TYR A 12 22.24 -24.24 22.01
CA TYR A 12 21.67 -23.72 20.76
C TYR A 12 20.18 -24.03 20.63
N TRP A 13 19.78 -25.30 20.79
CA TRP A 13 18.38 -25.71 20.65
C TRP A 13 17.48 -25.08 21.72
N THR A 14 17.97 -24.98 22.96
CA THR A 14 17.26 -24.30 24.04
C THR A 14 17.02 -22.82 23.72
N LEU A 15 18.04 -22.15 23.16
CA LEU A 15 17.94 -20.75 22.78
C LEU A 15 17.01 -20.55 21.57
N SER A 16 17.05 -21.48 20.60
CA SER A 16 16.15 -21.52 19.44
C SER A 16 14.68 -21.66 19.87
N ASP A 17 14.37 -22.64 20.72
CA ASP A 17 13.02 -22.86 21.24
C ASP A 17 12.50 -21.65 22.01
N LYS A 18 13.37 -21.01 22.80
CA LYS A 18 13.03 -19.77 23.53
C LYS A 18 12.73 -18.62 22.57
N ALA A 19 13.50 -18.48 21.49
CA ALA A 19 13.29 -17.48 20.46
C ALA A 19 11.94 -17.71 19.75
N ASP A 20 11.66 -18.94 19.34
CA ASP A 20 10.44 -19.31 18.62
C ASP A 20 9.17 -19.16 19.45
N LYS A 21 9.21 -19.51 20.74
CA LYS A 21 8.09 -19.27 21.67
C LYS A 21 7.75 -17.77 21.76
N LYS A 22 8.78 -16.92 21.80
CA LYS A 22 8.62 -15.46 21.82
C LYS A 22 8.13 -14.93 20.47
N PHE A 23 8.65 -15.47 19.37
CA PHE A 23 8.24 -15.11 18.01
C PHE A 23 6.75 -15.36 17.77
N LYS A 24 6.24 -16.52 18.18
CA LYS A 24 4.81 -16.86 18.02
C LYS A 24 3.91 -15.80 18.66
N ARG A 25 4.22 -15.37 19.88
CA ARG A 25 3.44 -14.36 20.60
C ARG A 25 3.45 -12.98 19.94
N ILE A 26 4.57 -12.53 19.37
CA ILE A 26 4.61 -11.22 18.67
C ILE A 26 3.95 -11.26 17.30
N ARG A 27 4.01 -12.41 16.61
CA ARG A 27 3.33 -12.63 15.33
C ARG A 27 1.82 -12.58 15.49
N ASP A 28 1.29 -13.16 16.56
CA ASP A 28 -0.15 -13.24 16.82
C ASP A 28 -0.70 -11.93 17.48
N SER A 29 0.17 -10.95 17.76
CA SER A 29 -0.21 -9.67 18.36
C SER A 29 -0.70 -8.67 17.31
N PRO A 30 -1.80 -7.93 17.56
CA PRO A 30 -2.30 -6.94 16.62
C PRO A 30 -1.28 -5.83 16.33
N TYR A 31 -1.21 -5.36 15.09
CA TYR A 31 -0.25 -4.31 14.68
C TYR A 31 -0.59 -2.90 15.21
N TYR A 32 -1.79 -2.70 15.75
CA TYR A 32 -2.25 -1.38 16.20
C TYR A 32 -1.97 -1.06 17.69
N ASP A 33 -1.68 -2.05 18.54
CA ASP A 33 -1.37 -1.85 19.98
C ASP A 33 0.12 -1.49 20.16
N ARG A 34 0.45 -0.21 20.39
CA ARG A 34 1.83 0.31 20.33
C ARG A 34 2.62 0.07 21.62
N ASP A 35 2.14 0.59 22.75
CA ASP A 35 2.93 0.69 24.00
C ASP A 35 3.31 -0.67 24.61
N ARG A 36 2.47 -1.69 24.45
CA ARG A 36 2.75 -3.04 24.98
C ARG A 36 3.66 -3.87 24.08
N ASN A 37 3.66 -3.58 22.78
CA ASN A 37 4.34 -4.40 21.79
C ASN A 37 5.80 -3.98 21.56
N ASP A 38 6.15 -2.70 21.74
CA ASP A 38 7.54 -2.23 21.53
C ASP A 38 8.53 -2.85 22.53
N ASP A 39 8.22 -2.84 23.83
CA ASP A 39 9.06 -3.50 24.85
C ASP A 39 9.14 -5.03 24.63
N TYR A 40 8.06 -5.64 24.17
CA TYR A 40 8.06 -7.07 23.83
C TYR A 40 8.91 -7.35 22.58
N PHE A 41 8.83 -6.50 21.55
CA PHE A 41 9.66 -6.56 20.35
C PHE A 41 11.14 -6.54 20.70
N THR A 42 11.58 -5.57 21.51
CA THR A 42 12.98 -5.48 21.96
C THR A 42 13.42 -6.76 22.67
N LYS A 43 12.55 -7.36 23.50
CA LYS A 43 12.82 -8.63 24.17
C LYS A 43 12.91 -9.81 23.21
N VAL A 44 12.10 -9.88 22.16
CA VAL A 44 12.16 -10.95 21.15
C VAL A 44 13.41 -10.78 20.31
N PHE A 45 13.65 -9.56 19.80
CA PHE A 45 14.81 -9.21 18.99
C PHE A 45 16.12 -9.56 19.70
N LYS A 46 16.26 -9.16 20.98
CA LYS A 46 17.45 -9.48 21.80
C LYS A 46 17.76 -10.98 21.87
N VAL A 47 16.73 -11.84 21.98
CA VAL A 47 16.93 -13.30 22.03
C VAL A 47 17.38 -13.83 20.66
N TYR A 48 16.81 -13.34 19.56
CA TYR A 48 17.28 -13.70 18.22
C TYR A 48 18.70 -13.18 17.93
N THR A 49 19.06 -11.99 18.39
CA THR A 49 20.44 -11.47 18.29
C THR A 49 21.42 -12.36 19.04
N GLN A 50 21.06 -12.80 20.25
CA GLN A 50 21.86 -13.76 21.02
C GLN A 50 22.01 -15.08 20.28
N LEU A 51 20.92 -15.61 19.72
CA LEU A 51 20.94 -16.85 18.94
C LEU A 51 21.81 -16.74 17.69
N TRP A 52 21.67 -15.62 16.97
CA TRP A 52 22.43 -15.34 15.77
C TRP A 52 23.93 -15.23 16.05
N LYS A 53 24.31 -14.53 17.12
CA LYS A 53 25.71 -14.43 17.55
C LYS A 53 26.25 -15.78 18.01
N PHE A 54 25.49 -16.53 18.81
CA PHE A 54 25.90 -17.84 19.29
C PHE A 54 26.19 -18.81 18.15
N GLN A 55 25.35 -18.84 17.11
CA GLN A 55 25.60 -19.73 15.96
C GLN A 55 26.81 -19.30 15.12
N GLN A 56 27.13 -18.01 15.04
CA GLN A 56 28.34 -17.53 14.35
C GLN A 56 29.61 -17.97 15.06
N GLU A 57 29.66 -17.77 16.38
CA GLU A 57 30.82 -18.08 17.21
C GLU A 57 31.09 -19.60 17.30
N ASN A 58 30.04 -20.42 17.20
CA ASN A 58 30.12 -21.88 17.40
C ASN A 58 29.84 -22.70 16.13
N ARG A 59 29.91 -22.06 14.95
CA ARG A 59 29.41 -22.63 13.68
C ARG A 59 29.96 -24.02 13.36
N GLN A 60 31.26 -24.22 13.50
CA GLN A 60 31.91 -25.49 13.18
C GLN A 60 31.37 -26.64 14.04
N MET A 61 31.27 -26.42 15.34
CA MET A 61 30.76 -27.42 16.30
C MET A 61 29.27 -27.69 16.10
N LEU A 62 28.48 -26.70 15.72
CA LEU A 62 27.05 -26.89 15.42
C LEU A 62 26.83 -27.73 14.16
N VAL A 63 27.64 -27.52 13.12
CA VAL A 63 27.59 -28.34 11.89
C VAL A 63 28.01 -29.77 12.19
N GLU A 64 29.06 -29.99 12.99
CA GLU A 64 29.48 -31.31 13.46
C GLU A 64 28.40 -32.00 14.33
N ALA A 65 27.66 -31.20 15.12
CA ALA A 65 26.50 -31.67 15.88
C ALA A 65 25.24 -31.89 15.03
N GLY A 66 25.31 -31.70 13.71
CA GLY A 66 24.25 -32.04 12.76
C GLY A 66 23.30 -30.92 12.38
N VAL A 67 23.52 -29.68 12.85
CA VAL A 67 22.70 -28.51 12.47
C VAL A 67 22.81 -28.28 10.97
N LYS A 68 21.66 -28.24 10.30
CA LYS A 68 21.56 -28.10 8.85
C LYS A 68 21.65 -26.64 8.43
N ARG A 69 22.14 -26.41 7.22
CA ARG A 69 22.26 -25.06 6.65
C ARG A 69 20.90 -24.35 6.60
N TRP A 70 19.82 -25.04 6.24
CA TRP A 70 18.50 -24.44 6.14
C TRP A 70 17.93 -24.00 7.50
N GLU A 71 18.37 -24.60 8.61
CA GLU A 71 17.95 -24.21 9.97
C GLU A 71 18.53 -22.83 10.34
N ILE A 72 19.77 -22.55 9.93
CA ILE A 72 20.37 -21.20 10.05
C ILE A 72 19.62 -20.20 9.16
N GLY A 73 19.21 -20.64 7.95
CA GLY A 73 18.36 -19.84 7.07
C GLY A 73 17.01 -19.50 7.68
N GLU A 74 16.43 -20.40 8.47
CA GLU A 74 15.18 -20.15 9.20
C GLU A 74 15.37 -19.06 10.25
N ILE A 75 16.47 -19.06 11.01
CA ILE A 75 16.77 -17.99 11.99
C ILE A 75 16.87 -16.63 11.27
N ALA A 76 17.62 -16.55 10.17
CA ALA A 76 17.72 -15.33 9.37
C ALA A 76 16.34 -14.87 8.86
N SER A 77 15.50 -15.81 8.41
CA SER A 77 14.14 -15.52 7.94
C SER A 77 13.24 -15.00 9.06
N ARG A 78 13.41 -15.47 10.31
CA ARG A 78 12.68 -14.96 11.47
C ARG A 78 13.11 -13.54 11.84
N ILE A 79 14.41 -13.23 11.78
CA ILE A 79 14.91 -11.88 12.01
C ILE A 79 14.36 -10.91 10.96
N ALA A 80 14.36 -11.30 9.68
CA ALA A 80 13.73 -10.53 8.61
C ALA A 80 12.24 -10.27 8.89
N GLN A 81 11.51 -11.30 9.35
CA GLN A 81 10.09 -11.17 9.73
C GLN A 81 9.88 -10.22 10.91
N LEU A 82 10.78 -10.19 11.89
CA LEU A 82 10.70 -9.24 13.01
C LEU A 82 10.82 -7.81 12.50
N TYR A 83 11.82 -7.53 11.66
CA TYR A 83 12.00 -6.23 11.04
C TYR A 83 10.80 -5.81 10.19
N TYR A 84 10.32 -6.69 9.30
CA TYR A 84 9.13 -6.42 8.51
C TYR A 84 7.88 -6.19 9.38
N GLY A 85 7.71 -6.98 10.44
CA GLY A 85 6.61 -6.81 11.39
C GLY A 85 6.69 -5.49 12.15
N GLN A 86 7.88 -4.98 12.45
CA GLN A 86 8.04 -3.65 13.06
C GLN A 86 7.74 -2.54 12.06
N TYR A 87 8.15 -2.69 10.80
CA TYR A 87 7.74 -1.80 9.72
C TYR A 87 6.22 -1.70 9.59
N LEU A 88 5.48 -2.82 9.68
CA LEU A 88 4.01 -2.79 9.64
C LEU A 88 3.38 -2.05 10.83
N ARG A 89 4.11 -1.88 11.95
CA ARG A 89 3.65 -1.14 13.13
C ARG A 89 4.00 0.34 13.06
N THR A 90 5.22 0.68 12.63
CA THR A 90 5.78 2.04 12.69
C THR A 90 5.79 2.77 11.35
N SER A 91 5.79 2.02 10.23
CA SER A 91 6.02 2.51 8.87
C SER A 91 7.38 3.18 8.65
N GLU A 92 8.36 2.89 9.51
CA GLU A 92 9.74 3.36 9.36
C GLU A 92 10.51 2.55 8.32
N ALA A 93 11.00 3.21 7.28
CA ALA A 93 11.67 2.57 6.15
C ALA A 93 12.94 1.81 6.55
N ASN A 94 13.61 2.20 7.65
CA ASN A 94 14.81 1.54 8.15
C ASN A 94 14.55 0.06 8.48
N TYR A 95 13.45 -0.25 9.15
CA TYR A 95 13.09 -1.65 9.45
C TYR A 95 12.78 -2.45 8.19
N LEU A 96 12.14 -1.84 7.20
CA LEU A 96 11.88 -2.50 5.92
C LEU A 96 13.19 -2.79 5.15
N SER A 97 14.13 -1.85 5.21
CA SER A 97 15.48 -1.96 4.63
C SER A 97 16.26 -3.09 5.27
N GLU A 98 16.26 -3.19 6.60
CA GLU A 98 16.90 -4.30 7.32
C GLU A 98 16.28 -5.65 6.96
N SER A 99 14.94 -5.71 6.87
CA SER A 99 14.27 -6.94 6.41
C SER A 99 14.74 -7.35 5.00
N TYR A 100 14.93 -6.40 4.09
CA TYR A 100 15.44 -6.65 2.75
C TYR A 100 16.84 -7.28 2.80
N VAL A 101 17.76 -6.69 3.58
CA VAL A 101 19.15 -7.18 3.70
C VAL A 101 19.18 -8.64 4.16
N PHE A 102 18.37 -9.01 5.16
CA PHE A 102 18.30 -10.40 5.61
C PHE A 102 17.75 -11.35 4.54
N TYR A 103 16.70 -10.97 3.81
CA TYR A 103 16.16 -11.83 2.75
C TYR A 103 17.12 -11.99 1.57
N GLU A 104 17.77 -10.92 1.14
CA GLU A 104 18.79 -10.96 0.09
C GLU A 104 19.98 -11.84 0.51
N ALA A 105 20.41 -11.71 1.78
CA ALA A 105 21.43 -12.54 2.40
C ALA A 105 21.06 -14.03 2.38
N ILE A 106 19.79 -14.36 2.64
CA ILE A 106 19.28 -15.75 2.63
C ILE A 106 19.37 -16.33 1.22
N LEU A 107 18.90 -15.57 0.22
CA LEU A 107 18.89 -15.98 -1.17
C LEU A 107 20.32 -16.17 -1.71
N THR A 108 21.17 -15.17 -1.53
CA THR A 108 22.55 -15.15 -2.04
C THR A 108 23.38 -16.30 -1.49
N ARG A 109 23.21 -16.62 -0.20
CA ARG A 109 23.92 -17.72 0.46
C ARG A 109 23.27 -19.10 0.23
N GLY A 110 22.10 -19.15 -0.42
CA GLY A 110 21.42 -20.39 -0.80
C GLY A 110 21.10 -21.31 0.37
N TYR A 111 20.66 -20.77 1.51
CA TYR A 111 20.47 -21.58 2.73
C TYR A 111 19.50 -22.76 2.56
N PHE A 112 18.52 -22.66 1.67
CA PHE A 112 17.51 -23.68 1.46
C PHE A 112 17.82 -24.68 0.32
N LYS A 113 18.88 -24.45 -0.49
CA LYS A 113 19.13 -25.21 -1.74
C LYS A 113 19.26 -26.73 -1.55
N GLU A 114 19.90 -27.17 -0.48
CA GLU A 114 20.20 -28.60 -0.27
C GLU A 114 19.00 -29.38 0.29
N GLY A 115 18.15 -28.74 1.11
CA GLY A 115 17.03 -29.42 1.77
C GLY A 115 15.70 -29.36 1.01
N SER A 116 15.52 -28.38 0.12
CA SER A 116 14.26 -28.17 -0.60
C SER A 116 13.91 -29.28 -1.59
N MET A 117 14.89 -30.04 -2.07
CA MET A 117 14.66 -31.16 -3.00
C MET A 117 14.25 -32.45 -2.31
N GLN A 118 14.50 -32.55 -1.00
CA GLN A 118 14.36 -33.79 -0.24
C GLN A 118 13.15 -33.76 0.68
N GLU A 119 12.86 -32.59 1.28
CA GLU A 119 11.81 -32.45 2.28
C GLU A 119 10.79 -31.38 1.86
N ILE A 120 9.52 -31.81 1.75
CA ILE A 120 8.39 -30.92 1.41
C ILE A 120 8.25 -29.74 2.38
N ASN A 121 8.58 -29.94 3.65
CA ASN A 121 8.54 -28.88 4.67
C ASN A 121 9.61 -27.82 4.42
N VAL A 122 10.82 -28.21 4.00
CA VAL A 122 11.91 -27.28 3.70
C VAL A 122 11.62 -26.54 2.39
N ALA A 123 11.06 -27.22 1.39
CA ALA A 123 10.56 -26.59 0.16
C ALA A 123 9.52 -25.49 0.47
N ASN A 124 8.53 -25.80 1.32
CA ASN A 124 7.53 -24.82 1.76
C ASN A 124 8.17 -23.65 2.53
N LYS A 125 9.19 -23.88 3.36
CA LYS A 125 9.93 -22.81 4.04
C LYS A 125 10.64 -21.90 3.04
N GLN A 126 11.26 -22.46 1.99
CA GLN A 126 11.89 -21.69 0.92
C GLN A 126 10.87 -20.84 0.16
N LEU A 127 9.75 -21.43 -0.26
CA LEU A 127 8.69 -20.71 -1.00
C LEU A 127 8.11 -19.56 -0.16
N ARG A 128 7.87 -19.78 1.14
CA ARG A 128 7.45 -18.71 2.08
C ARG A 128 8.51 -17.62 2.21
N CYS A 129 9.80 -17.98 2.21
CA CYS A 129 10.88 -17.01 2.24
C CYS A 129 10.92 -16.15 0.98
N ILE A 130 10.75 -16.75 -0.21
CA ILE A 130 10.71 -16.02 -1.49
C ILE A 130 9.50 -15.08 -1.52
N VAL A 131 8.31 -15.53 -1.13
CA VAL A 131 7.10 -14.69 -1.11
C VAL A 131 7.20 -13.54 -0.12
N ARG A 132 7.81 -13.75 1.05
CA ARG A 132 8.07 -12.66 1.99
C ARG A 132 9.11 -11.66 1.45
N PHE A 133 10.11 -12.14 0.73
CA PHE A 133 11.07 -11.23 0.09
C PHE A 133 10.42 -10.44 -1.05
N LEU A 134 9.49 -11.06 -1.80
CA LEU A 134 8.69 -10.38 -2.82
C LEU A 134 7.92 -9.20 -2.25
N ILE A 135 7.17 -9.38 -1.16
CA ILE A 135 6.37 -8.27 -0.59
C ILE A 135 7.27 -7.15 -0.04
N VAL A 136 8.39 -7.48 0.59
CA VAL A 136 9.37 -6.47 1.06
C VAL A 136 9.95 -5.68 -0.11
N SER A 137 10.37 -6.37 -1.19
CA SER A 137 10.92 -5.73 -2.38
C SER A 137 9.87 -4.88 -3.12
N LEU A 138 8.62 -5.35 -3.14
CA LEU A 138 7.49 -4.65 -3.74
C LEU A 138 7.20 -3.34 -2.99
N ILE A 139 7.12 -3.39 -1.65
CA ILE A 139 6.88 -2.20 -0.83
C ILE A 139 8.05 -1.22 -0.95
N LEU A 140 9.30 -1.69 -0.95
CA LEU A 140 10.50 -0.86 -1.21
C LEU A 140 10.60 -0.32 -2.65
N ASN A 141 9.65 -0.65 -3.52
CA ASN A 141 9.66 -0.27 -4.94
C ASN A 141 10.94 -0.73 -5.69
N ARG A 142 11.57 -1.84 -5.27
CA ARG A 142 12.78 -2.42 -5.89
C ARG A 142 12.41 -3.39 -7.01
N ARG A 143 12.00 -2.85 -8.15
CA ARG A 143 11.36 -3.62 -9.24
C ARG A 143 12.22 -4.71 -9.87
N ASP A 144 13.51 -4.45 -10.06
CA ASP A 144 14.42 -5.45 -10.63
C ASP A 144 14.49 -6.69 -9.74
N MET A 145 14.56 -6.47 -8.42
CA MET A 145 14.52 -7.54 -7.43
C MET A 145 13.16 -8.24 -7.43
N VAL A 146 12.05 -7.50 -7.53
CA VAL A 146 10.70 -8.10 -7.65
C VAL A 146 10.62 -9.04 -8.87
N ASN A 147 11.07 -8.60 -10.04
CA ASN A 147 11.08 -9.40 -11.26
C ASN A 147 11.97 -10.65 -11.12
N GLN A 148 13.17 -10.49 -10.55
CA GLN A 148 14.06 -11.60 -10.23
C GLN A 148 13.35 -12.59 -9.28
N MET A 149 12.69 -12.11 -8.24
CA MET A 149 12.05 -12.96 -7.24
C MET A 149 10.81 -13.68 -7.79
N VAL A 150 10.04 -13.06 -8.68
CA VAL A 150 8.92 -13.74 -9.36
C VAL A 150 9.42 -14.89 -10.21
N ASN A 151 10.53 -14.69 -10.93
CA ASN A 151 11.13 -15.76 -11.72
C ASN A 151 11.67 -16.88 -10.81
N GLN A 152 12.32 -16.54 -9.69
CA GLN A 152 12.76 -17.53 -8.71
C GLN A 152 11.59 -18.31 -8.11
N LEU A 153 10.47 -17.65 -7.80
CA LEU A 153 9.26 -18.31 -7.29
C LEU A 153 8.70 -19.30 -8.31
N LYS A 154 8.54 -18.88 -9.58
CA LYS A 154 8.07 -19.75 -10.67
C LYS A 154 8.94 -20.99 -10.81
N MET A 155 10.26 -20.80 -10.91
CA MET A 155 11.21 -21.91 -11.04
C MET A 155 11.14 -22.87 -9.84
N SER A 156 11.06 -22.32 -8.63
CA SER A 156 11.00 -23.13 -7.40
C SER A 156 9.70 -23.93 -7.30
N VAL A 157 8.55 -23.34 -7.69
CA VAL A 157 7.26 -24.05 -7.70
C VAL A 157 7.23 -25.13 -8.77
N ASP A 158 7.77 -24.85 -9.96
CA ASP A 158 7.88 -25.84 -11.03
C ASP A 158 8.79 -27.01 -10.65
N GLU A 159 9.87 -26.75 -9.94
CA GLU A 159 10.77 -27.79 -9.41
C GLU A 159 10.09 -28.62 -8.31
N CYS A 160 9.39 -27.98 -7.38
CA CYS A 160 8.61 -28.70 -6.37
C CYS A 160 7.56 -29.62 -7.00
N LYS A 161 6.88 -29.16 -8.07
CA LYS A 161 5.92 -29.98 -8.81
C LYS A 161 6.54 -31.22 -9.47
N ARG A 162 7.82 -31.17 -9.84
CA ARG A 162 8.53 -32.35 -10.40
C ARG A 162 8.93 -33.33 -9.30
N SER A 163 9.23 -32.83 -8.11
CA SER A 163 9.76 -33.62 -6.99
C SER A 163 8.67 -34.17 -6.05
N PHE A 164 7.47 -33.57 -6.03
CA PHE A 164 6.39 -33.88 -5.09
C PHE A 164 5.03 -34.02 -5.81
N GLN A 165 3.95 -34.36 -5.08
CA GLN A 165 2.61 -34.52 -5.67
C GLN A 165 2.02 -33.17 -6.13
N ASP A 166 1.20 -33.16 -7.18
CA ASP A 166 0.70 -31.92 -7.78
C ASP A 166 -0.27 -31.14 -6.87
N ASP A 167 -1.03 -31.85 -6.02
CA ASP A 167 -1.98 -31.25 -5.09
C ASP A 167 -1.32 -30.46 -3.97
N ASP A 168 -0.10 -30.84 -3.56
CA ASP A 168 0.66 -30.18 -2.48
C ASP A 168 1.03 -28.72 -2.81
N PHE A 169 1.06 -28.36 -4.10
CA PHE A 169 1.52 -27.06 -4.59
C PHE A 169 0.45 -26.25 -5.34
N ARG A 170 -0.82 -26.67 -5.29
CA ARG A 170 -1.92 -25.95 -5.94
C ARG A 170 -2.06 -24.51 -5.43
N GLU A 171 -1.96 -24.29 -4.12
CA GLU A 171 -2.00 -22.96 -3.50
C GLU A 171 -0.83 -22.09 -3.95
N TRP A 172 0.38 -22.66 -4.06
CA TRP A 172 1.55 -21.94 -4.54
C TRP A 172 1.42 -21.49 -5.99
N ARG A 173 0.74 -22.28 -6.84
CA ARG A 173 0.39 -21.83 -8.20
C ARG A 173 -0.54 -20.62 -8.18
N GLN A 174 -1.51 -20.60 -7.27
CA GLN A 174 -2.39 -19.45 -7.10
C GLN A 174 -1.59 -18.22 -6.65
N VAL A 175 -0.64 -18.36 -5.73
CA VAL A 175 0.25 -17.26 -5.31
C VAL A 175 1.10 -16.73 -6.47
N VAL A 176 1.62 -17.61 -7.33
CA VAL A 176 2.34 -17.21 -8.56
C VAL A 176 1.42 -16.45 -9.53
N GLN A 177 0.21 -16.95 -9.75
CA GLN A 177 -0.78 -16.28 -10.61
C GLN A 177 -1.17 -14.91 -10.05
N GLU A 178 -1.32 -14.81 -8.73
CA GLU A 178 -1.65 -13.59 -8.01
C GLU A 178 -0.59 -12.51 -8.23
N ILE A 179 0.70 -12.78 -7.97
CA ILE A 179 1.77 -11.80 -8.19
C ILE A 179 1.95 -11.44 -9.67
N VAL A 180 1.83 -12.41 -10.59
CA VAL A 180 1.93 -12.14 -12.02
C VAL A 180 0.80 -11.23 -12.49
N ARG A 181 -0.43 -11.46 -12.01
CA ARG A 181 -1.59 -10.61 -12.29
C ARG A 181 -1.42 -9.23 -11.67
N PHE A 182 -0.95 -9.15 -10.43
CA PHE A 182 -0.65 -7.89 -9.75
C PHE A 182 0.32 -7.04 -10.58
N LEU A 183 1.49 -7.59 -10.91
CA LEU A 183 2.51 -6.87 -11.66
C LEU A 183 2.05 -6.53 -13.07
N LYS A 184 1.31 -7.41 -13.77
CA LYS A 184 0.79 -7.09 -15.11
C LYS A 184 -0.05 -5.81 -15.10
N VAL A 185 -0.89 -5.65 -14.09
CA VAL A 185 -1.78 -4.49 -13.96
C VAL A 185 -1.01 -3.27 -13.50
N ASP A 186 -0.09 -3.45 -12.56
CA ASP A 186 0.79 -2.40 -12.06
C ASP A 186 1.65 -1.83 -13.21
N THR A 187 2.25 -2.70 -14.04
CA THR A 187 3.26 -2.42 -15.09
C THR A 187 2.77 -1.49 -16.22
N ALA A 188 1.47 -1.30 -16.40
CA ALA A 188 0.89 -0.63 -17.58
C ALA A 188 1.42 0.79 -17.87
N PHE A 189 2.00 1.48 -16.88
CA PHE A 189 2.58 2.83 -17.02
C PHE A 189 3.86 3.05 -16.20
N MET A 190 4.57 1.98 -15.85
CA MET A 190 5.47 2.02 -14.69
C MET A 190 6.79 2.74 -14.84
N ASN A 191 7.28 2.96 -16.06
CA ASN A 191 8.61 3.54 -16.27
C ASN A 191 8.59 5.07 -16.43
N MET A 192 7.54 5.73 -15.94
CA MET A 192 7.30 7.14 -16.15
C MET A 192 7.61 7.99 -14.91
N ARG A 193 6.68 8.08 -13.95
CA ARG A 193 6.84 8.84 -12.70
C ARG A 193 6.66 7.92 -11.48
N PRO A 194 7.55 7.99 -10.47
CA PRO A 194 7.35 7.29 -9.19
C PRO A 194 6.05 7.71 -8.50
N LEU A 195 5.41 6.76 -7.79
CA LEU A 195 4.23 7.05 -6.97
C LEU A 195 4.59 7.80 -5.68
N ARG A 196 5.77 7.49 -5.12
CA ARG A 196 6.31 8.11 -3.91
C ARG A 196 6.55 9.61 -4.10
N TYR A 197 6.63 10.32 -2.99
CA TYR A 197 6.91 11.76 -3.02
C TYR A 197 8.40 11.98 -3.26
N SER A 198 8.75 12.57 -4.39
CA SER A 198 10.14 12.89 -4.73
C SER A 198 10.36 14.39 -4.65
N LEU A 199 11.35 14.83 -3.86
CA LEU A 199 11.72 16.24 -3.75
C LEU A 199 12.19 16.86 -5.07
N ILE A 200 12.60 16.02 -6.05
CA ILE A 200 13.04 16.45 -7.38
C ILE A 200 11.85 16.70 -8.30
N LEU A 201 10.80 15.87 -8.21
CA LEU A 201 9.67 15.86 -9.15
C LEU A 201 8.42 16.56 -8.60
N ASP A 202 8.26 16.58 -7.28
CA ASP A 202 7.16 17.23 -6.57
C ASP A 202 7.62 18.61 -6.07
N SER A 203 6.73 19.60 -6.09
CA SER A 203 7.07 21.00 -5.78
C SER A 203 7.73 21.15 -4.39
N HIS A 204 8.76 21.99 -4.31
CA HIS A 204 9.53 22.22 -3.07
C HIS A 204 8.67 22.87 -1.98
N LEU A 205 8.72 22.31 -0.77
CA LEU A 205 7.94 22.76 0.40
C LEU A 205 8.26 24.22 0.81
N GLU A 206 9.48 24.68 0.54
CA GLU A 206 9.99 25.98 1.00
C GLU A 206 9.65 27.17 0.10
N SER A 207 9.09 26.93 -1.11
CA SER A 207 8.68 28.03 -2.00
C SER A 207 7.32 28.62 -1.65
N LEU A 208 6.63 28.06 -0.65
CA LEU A 208 5.37 28.60 -0.16
C LEU A 208 5.66 29.74 0.81
N PRO A 209 5.29 30.99 0.50
CA PRO A 209 5.40 32.06 1.47
C PRO A 209 4.59 31.67 2.71
N PHE A 210 5.27 31.50 3.85
CA PHE A 210 4.66 31.33 5.18
C PHE A 210 3.85 32.58 5.61
N VAL A 211 3.72 33.59 4.75
CA VAL A 211 3.23 34.91 5.11
C VAL A 211 2.19 35.37 4.10
N GLY A 212 0.97 34.89 4.29
CA GLY A 212 -0.23 35.63 3.94
C GLY A 212 -0.97 35.92 5.25
N SER A 213 -1.32 37.18 5.50
CA SER A 213 -2.11 37.65 6.66
C SER A 213 -3.43 36.88 6.90
N SER A 214 -3.83 36.03 5.96
CA SER A 214 -5.03 35.20 5.95
C SER A 214 -4.95 33.92 6.83
N PHE A 215 -3.74 33.53 7.28
CA PHE A 215 -3.51 32.31 8.08
C PHE A 215 -3.21 32.56 9.56
N GLU A 216 -3.17 33.83 10.01
CA GLU A 216 -2.99 34.16 11.43
C GLU A 216 -4.10 33.49 12.27
N GLY A 217 -3.71 32.51 13.10
CA GLY A 217 -4.61 31.78 13.99
C GLY A 217 -5.12 30.42 13.50
N ARG A 218 -4.75 29.93 12.31
CA ARG A 218 -5.14 28.59 11.83
C ARG A 218 -4.10 27.52 12.22
N ARG A 219 -4.57 26.41 12.82
CA ARG A 219 -3.74 25.24 13.20
C ARG A 219 -3.22 24.53 11.94
N VAL A 220 -1.90 24.44 11.76
CA VAL A 220 -1.31 23.63 10.69
C VAL A 220 -1.25 22.18 11.13
N LEU A 221 -1.83 21.28 10.33
CA LEU A 221 -1.87 19.85 10.59
C LEU A 221 -0.86 19.11 9.72
N LYS A 222 -0.25 18.08 10.30
CA LYS A 222 0.66 17.15 9.62
C LYS A 222 0.04 15.76 9.58
N LEU A 223 0.19 15.07 8.46
CA LEU A 223 -0.25 13.70 8.33
C LEU A 223 0.61 12.81 9.23
N GLN A 224 0.00 12.26 10.27
CA GLN A 224 0.69 11.40 11.24
C GLN A 224 0.34 9.93 11.04
N ASN A 225 -0.93 9.67 10.73
CA ASN A 225 -1.46 8.31 10.65
C ASN A 225 -2.32 8.15 9.39
N ALA A 226 -2.37 6.94 8.84
CA ALA A 226 -3.24 6.55 7.75
C ALA A 226 -3.81 5.15 7.98
N ILE A 227 -5.10 4.96 7.73
CA ILE A 227 -5.75 3.65 7.65
C ILE A 227 -6.12 3.39 6.20
N LEU A 228 -5.63 2.28 5.65
CA LEU A 228 -5.83 1.89 4.26
C LEU A 228 -6.59 0.57 4.24
N SER A 229 -7.84 0.60 3.75
CA SER A 229 -8.66 -0.60 3.60
C SER A 229 -9.29 -0.63 2.22
N SER A 230 -9.14 -1.76 1.54
CA SER A 230 -9.83 -2.02 0.28
C SER A 230 -10.47 -3.39 0.27
N TYR A 231 -11.66 -3.46 -0.29
CA TYR A 231 -12.40 -4.69 -0.51
C TYR A 231 -13.30 -4.55 -1.74
N HIS A 232 -12.92 -5.24 -2.82
CA HIS A 232 -13.82 -5.51 -3.95
C HIS A 232 -13.80 -7.00 -4.33
N LEU A 233 -14.90 -7.48 -4.91
CA LEU A 233 -14.95 -8.86 -5.41
C LEU A 233 -13.95 -9.03 -6.57
N ASN A 234 -13.08 -10.04 -6.48
CA ASN A 234 -12.01 -10.32 -7.44
C ASN A 234 -10.97 -9.20 -7.61
N GLU A 235 -10.81 -8.35 -6.59
CA GLU A 235 -9.80 -7.29 -6.56
C GLU A 235 -8.39 -7.87 -6.77
N VAL A 236 -7.59 -7.16 -7.56
CA VAL A 236 -6.19 -7.53 -7.77
C VAL A 236 -5.39 -7.22 -6.51
N LYS A 237 -4.69 -8.23 -6.01
CA LYS A 237 -3.90 -8.16 -4.79
C LYS A 237 -2.67 -9.03 -4.88
N PHE A 238 -1.75 -8.83 -3.96
CA PHE A 238 -0.71 -9.78 -3.63
C PHE A 238 -0.63 -9.92 -2.12
N MET A 239 -0.88 -11.14 -1.62
CA MET A 239 -1.08 -11.44 -0.20
C MET A 239 -2.25 -10.64 0.38
N GLU A 240 -1.97 -9.74 1.33
CA GLU A 240 -2.94 -8.89 2.01
C GLU A 240 -2.91 -7.44 1.48
N VAL A 241 -2.09 -7.15 0.47
CA VAL A 241 -2.00 -5.81 -0.13
C VAL A 241 -2.71 -5.81 -1.48
N THR A 242 -3.79 -5.05 -1.56
CA THR A 242 -4.51 -4.84 -2.82
C THR A 242 -3.78 -3.82 -3.70
N LEU A 243 -4.06 -3.80 -5.00
CA LEU A 243 -3.44 -2.84 -5.91
C LEU A 243 -3.70 -1.38 -5.49
N ASP A 244 -4.93 -1.09 -5.07
CA ASP A 244 -5.31 0.28 -4.70
C ASP A 244 -4.71 0.69 -3.36
N THR A 245 -4.70 -0.21 -2.36
CA THR A 245 -3.99 0.03 -1.09
C THR A 245 -2.50 0.18 -1.30
N PHE A 246 -1.88 -0.59 -2.21
CA PHE A 246 -0.48 -0.44 -2.60
C PHE A 246 -0.20 0.95 -3.21
N ARG A 247 -1.05 1.42 -4.14
CA ARG A 247 -0.87 2.72 -4.79
C ARG A 247 -0.95 3.87 -3.78
N ILE A 248 -1.92 3.83 -2.87
CA ILE A 248 -2.04 4.83 -1.80
C ILE A 248 -0.87 4.72 -0.83
N LEU A 249 -0.47 3.51 -0.42
CA LEU A 249 0.70 3.25 0.42
C LEU A 249 1.95 3.92 -0.15
N GLN A 250 2.27 3.63 -1.42
CA GLN A 250 3.41 4.25 -2.10
C GLN A 250 3.28 5.78 -2.17
N CYS A 251 2.06 6.30 -2.35
CA CYS A 251 1.85 7.75 -2.37
C CYS A 251 2.02 8.46 -1.03
N LEU A 252 2.15 7.72 0.07
CA LEU A 252 2.36 8.24 1.41
C LEU A 252 3.78 7.91 1.92
N GLU A 253 4.70 7.63 0.99
CA GLU A 253 6.12 7.41 1.27
C GLU A 253 6.98 8.41 0.52
N TRP A 254 8.10 8.78 1.14
CA TRP A 254 9.15 9.54 0.49
C TRP A 254 9.99 8.66 -0.45
N GLU A 255 10.31 9.19 -1.62
CA GLU A 255 11.29 8.61 -2.54
C GLU A 255 12.70 8.97 -2.03
N PRO A 256 13.59 8.00 -1.78
CA PRO A 256 15.00 8.25 -1.48
C PRO A 256 15.63 9.04 -2.64
N SER A 257 15.94 10.32 -2.44
CA SER A 257 16.30 11.24 -3.53
C SER A 257 17.50 12.14 -3.23
N GLY A 258 18.16 12.01 -2.07
CA GLY A 258 19.23 12.90 -1.63
C GLY A 258 20.51 12.86 -2.48
N SER A 259 21.37 13.87 -2.32
CA SER A 259 22.66 14.03 -3.01
C SER A 259 23.65 12.87 -2.84
N PHE A 260 23.42 11.99 -1.86
CA PHE A 260 24.19 10.77 -1.60
C PHE A 260 23.62 9.53 -2.32
N TYR A 261 22.44 9.63 -2.93
CA TYR A 261 21.85 8.57 -3.74
C TYR A 261 22.54 8.54 -5.11
N ARG A 262 23.63 7.79 -5.23
CA ARG A 262 24.28 7.55 -6.52
C ARG A 262 23.60 6.34 -7.18
N ALA A 263 22.65 6.62 -8.06
CA ALA A 263 22.22 5.61 -9.03
C ALA A 263 23.47 5.19 -9.83
N THR A 264 23.87 3.92 -9.73
CA THR A 264 25.00 3.39 -10.48
C THR A 264 24.63 3.34 -11.95
N GLU A 265 25.03 4.35 -12.72
CA GLU A 265 25.15 4.19 -14.17
C GLU A 265 26.16 3.07 -14.45
N PRO A 266 25.89 2.16 -15.41
CA PRO A 266 26.84 1.14 -15.78
C PRO A 266 28.07 1.84 -16.39
N PRO A 267 29.31 1.56 -15.91
CA PRO A 267 30.48 2.23 -16.45
C PRO A 267 30.66 1.82 -17.91
N ASN A 268 30.56 2.81 -18.80
CA ASN A 268 30.95 2.70 -20.20
C ASN A 268 32.39 2.19 -20.28
N GLY A 269 32.59 1.17 -21.12
CA GLY A 269 33.87 0.49 -21.27
C GLY A 269 35.01 1.41 -21.73
N GLY A 270 36.20 1.15 -21.19
CA GLY A 270 37.45 1.78 -21.61
C GLY A 270 38.69 1.17 -20.95
N ASN A 271 39.27 0.16 -21.60
CA ASN A 271 40.68 -0.29 -21.58
C ASN A 271 41.49 -0.36 -20.27
N GLY A 272 41.68 -1.60 -19.79
CA GLY A 272 42.97 -2.31 -19.78
C GLY A 272 44.14 -1.75 -18.97
N SER A 273 44.38 -2.34 -17.79
CA SER A 273 45.73 -2.74 -17.34
C SER A 273 45.66 -3.78 -16.23
N ASN A 274 46.24 -4.96 -16.48
CA ASN A 274 46.42 -6.06 -15.53
C ASN A 274 47.42 -5.69 -14.42
N LEU A 275 47.08 -5.95 -13.16
CA LEU A 275 48.00 -6.47 -12.13
C LEU A 275 47.17 -7.12 -10.99
N GLY A 276 47.59 -8.33 -10.60
CA GLY A 276 46.78 -9.29 -9.85
C GLY A 276 46.56 -9.00 -8.37
N GLY A 277 45.43 -9.53 -7.87
CA GLY A 277 45.03 -9.59 -6.46
C GLY A 277 43.61 -10.15 -6.36
N ALA A 278 43.38 -11.10 -5.46
CA ALA A 278 42.19 -11.95 -5.37
C ALA A 278 40.84 -11.21 -5.38
N SER A 279 39.93 -11.70 -6.23
CA SER A 279 38.45 -11.65 -6.21
C SER A 279 37.77 -10.80 -5.12
N THR A 280 37.77 -9.48 -5.28
CA THR A 280 36.94 -8.52 -4.51
C THR A 280 36.00 -7.68 -5.38
N ALA A 281 35.80 -8.04 -6.65
CA ALA A 281 34.84 -7.38 -7.54
C ALA A 281 33.51 -8.14 -7.56
N ASN A 282 32.58 -7.76 -6.66
CA ASN A 282 31.11 -7.91 -6.79
C ASN A 282 30.34 -7.59 -5.49
N ARG A 283 30.94 -6.93 -4.50
CA ARG A 283 30.22 -6.50 -3.30
C ARG A 283 29.56 -5.14 -3.55
N ILE A 284 28.50 -5.11 -4.37
CA ILE A 284 27.58 -3.96 -4.40
C ILE A 284 26.82 -4.00 -3.07
N ILE A 285 27.20 -3.13 -2.14
CA ILE A 285 26.61 -3.03 -0.81
C ILE A 285 25.39 -2.11 -0.93
N TYR A 286 24.24 -2.66 -1.34
CA TYR A 286 22.97 -1.92 -1.48
C TYR A 286 22.48 -1.26 -0.19
N SER A 287 23.03 -1.63 0.97
CA SER A 287 22.58 -1.13 2.28
C SER A 287 22.89 0.35 2.57
N GLN A 288 23.88 0.97 1.92
CA GLN A 288 24.12 2.42 2.06
C GLN A 288 23.18 3.25 1.18
N ASP A 289 22.49 2.60 0.23
CA ASP A 289 21.60 3.24 -0.75
C ASP A 289 20.10 3.06 -0.44
N ILE A 290 19.73 2.59 0.78
CA ILE A 290 18.31 2.33 1.12
C ILE A 290 17.69 3.44 1.98
N THR A 291 18.50 4.14 2.77
CA THR A 291 18.01 5.12 3.74
C THR A 291 18.60 6.49 3.46
N ASP A 292 17.75 7.45 3.15
CA ASP A 292 18.12 8.86 3.04
C ASP A 292 17.78 9.57 4.36
N PRO A 293 18.77 9.90 5.21
CA PRO A 293 18.55 10.47 6.53
C PRO A 293 18.04 11.92 6.47
N THR A 294 18.06 12.56 5.29
CA THR A 294 17.57 13.93 5.11
C THR A 294 16.06 13.99 4.94
N LEU A 295 15.41 12.84 4.69
CA LEU A 295 13.97 12.78 4.49
C LEU A 295 13.21 12.86 5.83
N PRO A 296 12.06 13.57 5.85
CA PRO A 296 11.16 13.52 6.99
C PRO A 296 10.66 12.10 7.28
N LEU A 297 10.17 11.87 8.49
CA LEU A 297 9.51 10.62 8.83
C LEU A 297 8.27 10.40 7.97
N ASN A 298 8.03 9.14 7.60
CA ASN A 298 6.80 8.73 6.93
C ASN A 298 5.64 8.71 7.93
N PRO A 299 4.41 9.01 7.51
CA PRO A 299 3.23 8.77 8.35
C PRO A 299 3.08 7.27 8.63
N ARG A 300 2.56 6.93 9.82
CA ARG A 300 2.24 5.55 10.21
C ARG A 300 1.05 5.04 9.41
N LYS A 301 1.11 3.81 8.89
CA LYS A 301 0.08 3.24 8.01
C LYS A 301 -0.41 1.91 8.56
N ALA A 302 -1.71 1.80 8.78
CA ALA A 302 -2.38 0.54 9.08
C ALA A 302 -3.08 0.02 7.81
N ILE A 303 -2.57 -1.08 7.26
CA ILE A 303 -3.19 -1.76 6.12
C ILE A 303 -4.14 -2.82 6.66
N LEU A 304 -5.42 -2.68 6.36
CA LEU A 304 -6.46 -3.59 6.81
C LEU A 304 -7.06 -4.31 5.61
N TYR A 305 -6.74 -5.60 5.48
CA TYR A 305 -7.28 -6.46 4.45
C TYR A 305 -8.51 -7.20 4.97
N HIS A 306 -9.68 -6.91 4.40
CA HIS A 306 -10.96 -7.54 4.78
C HIS A 306 -11.28 -7.43 6.29
N PRO A 307 -11.19 -6.25 6.91
CA PRO A 307 -11.48 -6.11 8.33
C PRO A 307 -12.97 -6.32 8.61
N ALA A 308 -13.29 -6.99 9.71
CA ALA A 308 -14.61 -6.82 10.32
C ALA A 308 -14.80 -5.34 10.69
N VAL A 309 -16.03 -4.81 10.62
CA VAL A 309 -16.29 -3.40 10.94
C VAL A 309 -15.85 -3.07 12.37
N THR A 310 -16.10 -3.96 13.33
CA THR A 310 -15.65 -3.79 14.72
C THR A 310 -14.12 -3.72 14.85
N HIS A 311 -13.39 -4.50 14.04
CA HIS A 311 -11.94 -4.43 13.99
C HIS A 311 -11.46 -3.10 13.40
N PHE A 312 -12.05 -2.67 12.28
CA PHE A 312 -11.77 -1.36 11.69
C PHE A 312 -11.99 -0.21 12.69
N ILE A 313 -13.13 -0.22 13.39
CA ILE A 313 -13.47 0.79 14.40
C ILE A 313 -12.49 0.76 15.58
N ALA A 314 -12.04 -0.42 16.02
CA ALA A 314 -11.03 -0.53 17.07
C ALA A 314 -9.67 0.08 16.66
N VAL A 315 -9.23 -0.16 15.43
CA VAL A 315 -8.00 0.45 14.89
C VAL A 315 -8.16 1.96 14.76
N LEU A 316 -9.29 2.42 14.21
CA LEU A 316 -9.61 3.85 14.09
C LEU A 316 -9.60 4.54 15.44
N ALA A 317 -10.26 3.96 16.45
CA ALA A 317 -10.27 4.49 17.81
C ALA A 317 -8.87 4.59 18.41
N THR A 318 -8.06 3.53 18.27
CA THR A 318 -6.69 3.49 18.80
C THR A 318 -5.83 4.58 18.15
N MET A 319 -5.87 4.70 16.82
CA MET A 319 -5.10 5.74 16.12
C MET A 319 -5.60 7.15 16.41
N CYS A 320 -6.91 7.35 16.59
CA CYS A 320 -7.47 8.64 17.00
C CYS A 320 -7.05 9.05 18.40
N GLU A 321 -6.95 8.11 19.35
CA GLU A 321 -6.51 8.39 20.72
C GLU A 321 -5.01 8.78 20.74
N GLU A 322 -4.18 8.04 20.01
CA GLU A 322 -2.72 8.26 19.92
C GLU A 322 -2.32 9.47 19.06
N LEU A 323 -3.24 10.09 18.33
CA LEU A 323 -2.95 11.19 17.42
C LEU A 323 -2.41 12.41 18.22
N PRO A 324 -1.36 13.12 17.77
CA PRO A 324 -0.88 14.29 18.48
C PRO A 324 -1.76 15.54 18.23
N PRO A 325 -1.58 16.63 19.01
CA PRO A 325 -2.33 17.88 18.85
C PRO A 325 -2.03 18.67 17.58
N ASP A 326 -1.12 18.24 16.70
CA ASP A 326 -0.89 18.79 15.37
C ASP A 326 -1.09 17.73 14.28
N GLY A 327 -1.58 16.55 14.66
CA GLY A 327 -1.79 15.43 13.75
C GLY A 327 -3.17 15.42 13.09
N VAL A 328 -3.19 14.95 11.85
CA VAL A 328 -4.39 14.52 11.13
C VAL A 328 -4.28 13.03 10.76
N LEU A 329 -5.41 12.32 10.83
CA LEU A 329 -5.54 10.93 10.41
C LEU A 329 -6.21 10.86 9.02
N LEU A 330 -5.52 10.22 8.08
CA LEU A 330 -6.09 9.86 6.78
C LEU A 330 -6.81 8.51 6.88
N VAL A 331 -8.01 8.41 6.34
CA VAL A 331 -8.72 7.13 6.19
C VAL A 331 -9.09 6.96 4.73
N TYR A 332 -8.50 5.95 4.09
CA TYR A 332 -8.81 5.54 2.73
C TYR A 332 -9.63 4.26 2.76
N LEU A 333 -10.83 4.32 2.18
CA LEU A 333 -11.76 3.21 2.10
C LEU A 333 -12.16 3.00 0.64
N SER A 334 -11.81 1.83 0.10
CA SER A 334 -12.28 1.40 -1.21
C SER A 334 -13.15 0.16 -1.07
N ALA A 335 -14.46 0.30 -1.27
CA ALA A 335 -15.39 -0.81 -1.11
C ALA A 335 -16.72 -0.56 -1.82
N SER A 336 -17.43 -1.62 -2.20
CA SER A 336 -18.78 -1.47 -2.76
C SER A 336 -19.81 -1.16 -1.68
N GLY A 337 -20.78 -0.29 -2.01
CA GLY A 337 -21.98 -0.09 -1.21
C GLY A 337 -23.14 -1.01 -1.57
N LYS A 338 -22.90 -2.03 -2.39
CA LYS A 338 -23.85 -3.10 -2.68
C LYS A 338 -23.43 -4.36 -1.94
N ILE A 339 -24.38 -4.96 -1.20
CA ILE A 339 -24.22 -6.35 -0.75
C ILE A 339 -24.19 -7.20 -2.02
N GLY A 340 -23.21 -8.09 -2.15
CA GLY A 340 -23.02 -8.95 -3.33
C GLY A 340 -24.22 -9.88 -3.59
N ASN A 341 -25.30 -9.34 -4.17
CA ASN A 341 -26.42 -10.11 -4.69
C ASN A 341 -26.09 -10.53 -6.12
N SER A 342 -25.44 -11.69 -6.30
CA SER A 342 -25.48 -12.50 -7.53
C SER A 342 -24.76 -13.84 -7.33
N PHE A 343 -25.46 -14.83 -6.77
CA PHE A 343 -25.55 -16.11 -7.46
C PHE A 343 -27.00 -16.23 -7.90
N PRO A 344 -27.32 -16.40 -9.19
CA PRO A 344 -28.61 -16.96 -9.52
C PRO A 344 -28.59 -18.39 -8.98
N LEU A 345 -29.26 -18.62 -7.85
CA LEU A 345 -29.78 -19.95 -7.56
C LEU A 345 -30.58 -20.34 -8.80
N LEU A 346 -30.13 -21.37 -9.50
CA LEU A 346 -30.87 -22.00 -10.58
C LEU A 346 -32.27 -22.31 -10.03
N SER A 347 -33.25 -21.52 -10.43
CA SER A 347 -34.66 -21.86 -10.31
C SER A 347 -34.95 -23.00 -11.27
N SER A 348 -34.53 -24.22 -10.93
CA SER A 348 -35.01 -25.43 -11.60
C SER A 348 -36.34 -25.82 -10.98
N SER A 349 -37.40 -25.17 -11.44
CA SER A 349 -38.74 -25.75 -11.38
C SER A 349 -38.80 -26.85 -12.44
N GLY A 350 -38.69 -28.12 -12.03
CA GLY A 350 -38.77 -29.25 -12.95
C GLY A 350 -38.52 -30.61 -12.30
N THR A 351 -39.59 -31.19 -11.77
CA THR A 351 -39.91 -32.64 -11.72
C THR A 351 -38.86 -33.65 -11.26
N TYR A 352 -39.17 -34.27 -10.12
CA TYR A 352 -38.62 -35.52 -9.60
C TYR A 352 -38.67 -36.68 -10.61
N THR A 353 -37.56 -37.39 -10.76
CA THR A 353 -37.54 -38.86 -10.90
C THR A 353 -36.29 -39.42 -10.22
N ASN A 354 -36.51 -40.35 -9.28
CA ASN A 354 -35.49 -41.07 -8.52
C ASN A 354 -34.71 -42.05 -9.40
N SER A 355 -33.38 -42.12 -9.21
CA SER A 355 -32.62 -43.38 -9.24
C SER A 355 -31.23 -43.17 -8.63
N ALA A 356 -30.89 -44.04 -7.69
CA ALA A 356 -29.65 -44.08 -6.94
C ALA A 356 -28.43 -44.43 -7.82
N GLU A 357 -27.24 -43.94 -7.45
CA GLU A 357 -26.10 -44.79 -7.06
C GLU A 357 -24.88 -43.96 -6.58
N ASN A 358 -24.23 -44.54 -5.57
CA ASN A 358 -23.07 -44.10 -4.78
C ASN A 358 -21.91 -43.43 -5.55
N THR A 359 -21.24 -42.46 -4.90
CA THR A 359 -19.86 -42.62 -4.33
C THR A 359 -19.54 -41.42 -3.44
N GLY A 360 -19.31 -41.67 -2.15
CA GLY A 360 -18.93 -40.66 -1.17
C GLY A 360 -17.44 -40.35 -1.18
N VAL A 361 -17.09 -39.08 -0.99
CA VAL A 361 -15.75 -38.63 -0.57
C VAL A 361 -15.94 -37.78 0.68
N SER A 362 -15.70 -38.41 1.82
CA SER A 362 -15.64 -37.80 3.15
C SER A 362 -14.24 -37.22 3.37
N PHE A 363 -14.18 -35.93 3.69
CA PHE A 363 -13.01 -35.30 4.30
C PHE A 363 -12.86 -35.83 5.73
N HIS A 364 -11.74 -36.50 6.02
CA HIS A 364 -11.32 -36.85 7.38
C HIS A 364 -10.25 -35.86 7.85
N ASP A 365 -10.64 -34.99 8.78
CA ASP A 365 -9.76 -34.25 9.68
C ASP A 365 -10.05 -34.74 11.10
N VAL A 366 -9.15 -35.53 11.69
CA VAL A 366 -9.23 -36.10 13.05
C VAL A 366 -7.79 -36.56 13.40
N GLU A 367 -7.13 -36.28 14.53
CA GLU A 367 -7.49 -35.90 15.92
C GLU A 367 -6.17 -35.49 16.65
N SER A 368 -6.08 -35.00 17.90
CA SER A 368 -6.78 -35.33 19.16
C SER A 368 -6.20 -34.41 20.25
N ASP A 369 -6.76 -34.08 21.42
CA ASP A 369 -7.97 -34.40 22.22
C ASP A 369 -7.85 -33.50 23.49
N ALA A 370 -8.79 -33.28 24.41
CA ALA A 370 -10.24 -33.44 24.55
C ALA A 370 -10.57 -32.79 25.93
N HIS A 371 -11.79 -32.27 26.11
CA HIS A 371 -12.69 -32.67 27.21
C HIS A 371 -14.09 -32.06 27.01
N THR A 372 -15.05 -32.93 27.23
CA THR A 372 -16.45 -32.96 26.78
C THR A 372 -17.42 -32.29 27.77
N THR A 373 -18.57 -31.79 27.28
CA THR A 373 -19.92 -32.22 27.74
C THR A 373 -21.07 -31.58 26.94
N SER A 374 -21.74 -32.45 26.17
CA SER A 374 -23.18 -32.54 25.82
C SER A 374 -24.00 -31.30 25.44
N SER A 375 -24.39 -31.26 24.16
CA SER A 375 -25.62 -30.63 23.68
C SER A 375 -26.83 -31.52 23.98
N LEU A 376 -27.89 -30.94 24.54
CA LEU A 376 -29.25 -31.48 24.45
C LEU A 376 -30.09 -30.48 23.66
N SER A 377 -30.62 -30.91 22.52
CA SER A 377 -31.61 -30.21 21.74
C SER A 377 -32.98 -30.33 22.41
N SER A 378 -33.65 -29.19 22.63
CA SER A 378 -35.11 -29.15 22.72
C SER A 378 -35.62 -27.77 22.33
N LEU A 379 -36.23 -27.73 21.14
CA LEU A 379 -37.44 -26.98 20.77
C LEU A 379 -37.86 -25.86 21.73
N LEU A 380 -38.04 -24.65 21.19
CA LEU A 380 -39.26 -23.84 21.34
C LEU A 380 -39.15 -22.50 20.58
N ASP A 381 -39.93 -22.43 19.50
CA ASP A 381 -40.75 -21.32 19.01
C ASP A 381 -40.16 -19.90 18.85
N SER A 382 -39.84 -19.61 17.59
CA SER A 382 -39.91 -18.27 17.02
C SER A 382 -41.35 -17.73 17.01
N PRO A 383 -41.58 -16.44 17.30
CA PRO A 383 -42.68 -15.71 16.70
C PRO A 383 -42.15 -14.93 15.50
N THR A 384 -42.47 -15.44 14.32
CA THR A 384 -42.64 -14.66 13.11
C THR A 384 -43.73 -13.61 13.35
N SER A 385 -43.36 -12.33 13.36
CA SER A 385 -44.33 -11.24 13.15
C SER A 385 -43.98 -10.49 11.88
N SER A 386 -44.56 -10.97 10.78
CA SER A 386 -44.83 -10.20 9.57
C SER A 386 -45.74 -9.01 9.91
N VAL A 387 -45.15 -7.87 10.25
CA VAL A 387 -45.87 -6.59 10.23
C VAL A 387 -45.56 -5.89 8.92
N THR A 388 -46.51 -6.03 8.01
CA THR A 388 -46.69 -5.17 6.84
C THR A 388 -47.04 -3.74 7.29
N ASN A 389 -46.02 -2.99 7.75
CA ASN A 389 -46.16 -1.55 7.90
C ASN A 389 -45.90 -0.86 6.55
N LYS A 390 -46.97 -0.59 5.82
CA LYS A 390 -47.06 0.52 4.86
C LYS A 390 -46.98 1.83 5.66
N GLY A 391 -45.78 2.30 5.94
CA GLY A 391 -45.51 3.58 6.58
C GLY A 391 -44.01 3.75 6.76
N ASN A 392 -43.45 4.81 6.19
CA ASN A 392 -42.01 5.16 6.11
C ASN A 392 -41.19 4.35 5.09
N ARG A 393 -41.45 4.62 3.80
CA ARG A 393 -40.56 4.25 2.69
C ARG A 393 -39.32 5.14 2.54
N GLU A 394 -39.13 6.14 3.39
CA GLU A 394 -38.07 7.15 3.22
C GLU A 394 -36.71 6.78 3.84
N ASN A 395 -36.61 5.72 4.65
CA ASN A 395 -35.40 5.43 5.44
C ASN A 395 -34.61 4.18 5.02
N ARG A 396 -34.81 3.65 3.80
CA ARG A 396 -34.06 2.49 3.26
C ARG A 396 -32.77 2.85 2.52
N ASN A 397 -32.39 4.13 2.47
CA ASN A 397 -31.26 4.65 1.69
C ASN A 397 -30.11 5.18 2.56
N ALA A 398 -29.83 4.59 3.72
CA ALA A 398 -28.56 4.85 4.39
C ALA A 398 -27.48 4.09 3.63
N GLY A 399 -26.79 4.74 2.69
CA GLY A 399 -25.66 4.12 1.99
C GLY A 399 -24.56 3.73 2.97
N PHE A 400 -23.87 2.64 2.67
CA PHE A 400 -22.84 2.02 3.51
C PHE A 400 -21.70 1.50 2.64
N LEU A 401 -20.61 1.10 3.27
CA LEU A 401 -19.52 0.35 2.63
C LEU A 401 -19.50 -1.08 3.17
N TRP A 402 -19.42 -2.06 2.29
CA TRP A 402 -19.30 -3.45 2.70
C TRP A 402 -17.82 -3.86 2.84
N LEU A 403 -17.39 -4.17 4.07
CA LEU A 403 -15.99 -4.50 4.39
C LEU A 403 -15.72 -6.02 4.57
N GLY A 404 -16.76 -6.85 4.54
CA GLY A 404 -16.67 -8.26 4.94
C GLY A 404 -16.43 -9.24 3.79
N SER A 405 -16.11 -10.50 4.13
CA SER A 405 -16.18 -11.63 3.20
C SER A 405 -17.44 -12.47 3.43
N ARG A 406 -17.79 -13.30 2.46
CA ARG A 406 -19.01 -14.15 2.39
C ARG A 406 -19.31 -14.87 3.72
N GLY A 407 -20.54 -14.74 4.22
CA GLY A 407 -21.09 -15.61 5.27
C GLY A 407 -21.78 -14.91 6.45
N ASN A 408 -21.45 -13.65 6.72
CA ASN A 408 -22.13 -12.85 7.75
C ASN A 408 -23.11 -11.87 7.11
N GLU A 409 -24.36 -12.28 6.95
CA GLU A 409 -25.45 -11.40 6.53
C GLU A 409 -25.57 -10.23 7.53
N GLY A 410 -25.28 -9.01 7.08
CA GLY A 410 -25.61 -7.75 7.78
C GLY A 410 -24.60 -7.18 8.79
N LEU A 411 -23.55 -7.90 9.20
CA LEU A 411 -22.66 -7.44 10.29
C LEU A 411 -21.39 -6.65 9.86
N ASN A 412 -21.11 -6.56 8.56
CA ASN A 412 -19.88 -5.94 8.04
C ASN A 412 -20.15 -4.72 7.13
N CYS A 413 -21.18 -3.94 7.44
CA CYS A 413 -21.47 -2.68 6.77
C CYS A 413 -20.97 -1.50 7.62
N LEU A 414 -20.09 -0.66 7.05
CA LEU A 414 -19.66 0.60 7.65
C LEU A 414 -20.59 1.72 7.18
N TYR A 415 -21.29 2.35 8.11
CA TYR A 415 -22.17 3.48 7.84
C TYR A 415 -21.44 4.81 8.08
N PRO A 416 -21.86 5.91 7.41
CA PRO A 416 -21.35 7.24 7.72
C PRO A 416 -21.47 7.59 9.22
N SER A 417 -22.54 7.16 9.88
CA SER A 417 -22.75 7.40 11.32
C SER A 417 -21.67 6.79 12.22
N ASP A 418 -21.02 5.71 11.78
CA ASP A 418 -19.99 5.01 12.56
C ASP A 418 -18.69 5.84 12.63
N LEU A 419 -18.50 6.78 11.69
CA LEU A 419 -17.35 7.68 11.66
C LEU A 419 -17.56 8.97 12.45
N ILE A 420 -18.83 9.35 12.74
CA ILE A 420 -19.16 10.58 13.48
C ILE A 420 -18.42 10.68 14.82
N PRO A 421 -18.32 9.62 15.65
CA PRO A 421 -17.60 9.71 16.93
C PRO A 421 -16.15 10.19 16.79
N PHE A 422 -15.50 9.83 15.69
CA PHE A 422 -14.08 10.09 15.42
C PHE A 422 -13.82 11.48 14.84
N THR A 423 -14.86 12.20 14.40
CA THR A 423 -14.79 13.63 14.00
C THR A 423 -14.51 14.59 15.16
N ARG A 424 -14.24 14.06 16.36
CA ARG A 424 -13.64 14.82 17.48
C ARG A 424 -12.16 15.12 17.26
N ARG A 425 -11.52 14.41 16.32
CA ARG A 425 -10.12 14.56 15.93
C ARG A 425 -10.09 14.96 14.44
N PRO A 426 -9.04 15.64 13.97
CA PRO A 426 -8.93 15.98 12.56
C PRO A 426 -8.85 14.73 11.68
N LEU A 427 -9.78 14.63 10.71
CA LEU A 427 -9.86 13.50 9.77
C LEU A 427 -9.82 14.00 8.33
N PHE A 428 -9.03 13.30 7.52
CA PHE A 428 -9.06 13.38 6.06
C PHE A 428 -9.61 12.05 5.53
N LEU A 429 -10.75 12.06 4.85
CA LEU A 429 -11.43 10.86 4.38
C LEU A 429 -11.39 10.79 2.86
N ILE A 430 -11.02 9.62 2.34
CA ILE A 430 -11.12 9.27 0.92
C ILE A 430 -12.04 8.06 0.81
N ILE A 431 -13.22 8.25 0.21
CA ILE A 431 -14.21 7.19 0.01
C ILE A 431 -14.30 6.86 -1.47
N ASP A 432 -13.75 5.70 -1.83
CA ASP A 432 -13.74 5.14 -3.18
C ASP A 432 -14.79 4.03 -3.30
N SER A 433 -15.99 4.42 -3.71
CA SER A 433 -17.17 3.54 -3.70
C SER A 433 -18.24 3.98 -4.67
N ASP A 434 -19.02 3.02 -5.17
CA ASP A 434 -20.27 3.30 -5.89
C ASP A 434 -21.37 3.87 -4.97
N SER A 435 -21.15 3.90 -3.65
CA SER A 435 -22.00 4.57 -2.66
C SER A 435 -21.28 5.70 -1.91
N SER A 436 -20.18 6.22 -2.46
CA SER A 436 -19.37 7.29 -1.83
C SER A 436 -20.22 8.51 -1.42
N GLN A 437 -21.21 8.86 -2.23
CA GLN A 437 -22.10 10.01 -2.03
C GLN A 437 -22.91 9.94 -0.72
N ALA A 438 -23.12 8.75 -0.16
CA ALA A 438 -23.79 8.60 1.13
C ALA A 438 -22.98 9.20 2.30
N PHE A 439 -21.66 9.28 2.16
CA PHE A 439 -20.77 9.81 3.20
C PHE A 439 -20.80 11.35 3.28
N LYS A 440 -21.50 12.03 2.36
CA LYS A 440 -21.84 13.46 2.51
C LYS A 440 -22.63 13.74 3.79
N ALA A 441 -23.33 12.74 4.33
CA ALA A 441 -24.05 12.83 5.60
C ALA A 441 -23.15 13.15 6.80
N LEU A 442 -21.83 13.01 6.69
CA LEU A 442 -20.88 13.45 7.70
C LEU A 442 -20.80 14.97 7.81
N HIS A 443 -20.96 15.68 6.69
CA HIS A 443 -20.83 17.12 6.64
C HIS A 443 -22.00 17.80 7.36
N GLY A 444 -21.70 18.59 8.38
CA GLY A 444 -22.66 19.20 9.30
C GLY A 444 -23.05 18.30 10.49
N ALA A 445 -22.62 17.04 10.52
CA ALA A 445 -22.90 16.10 11.60
C ALA A 445 -21.69 15.89 12.56
N GLU A 446 -20.56 16.54 12.26
CA GLU A 446 -19.31 16.41 13.00
C GLU A 446 -19.45 16.80 14.48
N LYS A 447 -18.55 16.26 15.31
CA LYS A 447 -18.53 16.43 16.77
C LYS A 447 -17.23 17.05 17.28
N GLY A 448 -16.71 18.05 16.57
CA GLY A 448 -15.62 18.89 17.07
C GLY A 448 -14.78 19.49 15.94
N GLU A 449 -14.21 18.63 15.12
CA GLU A 449 -13.30 19.00 14.03
C GLU A 449 -14.01 18.82 12.68
N PRO A 450 -13.83 19.76 11.73
CA PRO A 450 -14.38 19.60 10.39
C PRO A 450 -13.64 18.47 9.66
N VAL A 451 -14.36 17.74 8.80
CA VAL A 451 -13.80 16.63 8.03
C VAL A 451 -13.53 17.06 6.59
N ALA A 452 -12.30 16.83 6.12
CA ALA A 452 -11.96 16.94 4.70
C ALA A 452 -12.33 15.63 3.99
N LEU A 453 -13.25 15.67 3.03
CA LEU A 453 -13.82 14.50 2.39
C LEU A 453 -13.60 14.54 0.87
N LEU A 454 -12.97 13.50 0.32
CA LEU A 454 -12.88 13.23 -1.12
C LEU A 454 -13.72 12.00 -1.45
N LEU A 455 -14.64 12.14 -2.41
CA LEU A 455 -15.59 11.11 -2.82
C LEU A 455 -15.37 10.74 -4.28
N SER A 456 -15.25 9.44 -4.57
CA SER A 456 -15.22 8.94 -5.94
C SER A 456 -16.56 9.17 -6.66
N PRO A 457 -16.58 9.08 -8.00
CA PRO A 457 -17.81 8.92 -8.76
C PRO A 457 -18.61 7.68 -8.32
N SER A 458 -19.93 7.69 -8.59
CA SER A 458 -20.79 6.50 -8.38
C SER A 458 -20.58 5.45 -9.47
N TYR A 459 -20.19 5.88 -10.68
CA TYR A 459 -19.84 5.01 -11.80
C TYR A 459 -18.48 5.37 -12.41
N PRO A 460 -17.69 4.38 -12.88
CA PRO A 460 -16.44 4.64 -13.58
C PRO A 460 -16.70 5.30 -14.95
N SER A 461 -15.78 6.17 -15.40
CA SER A 461 -16.00 6.97 -16.63
C SER A 461 -15.83 6.19 -17.94
N THR A 462 -15.24 4.99 -17.88
CA THR A 462 -15.06 4.13 -19.07
C THR A 462 -16.12 3.03 -19.10
N ALA A 463 -17.09 3.13 -20.01
CA ALA A 463 -18.07 2.08 -20.30
C ALA A 463 -17.51 0.92 -21.16
N ILE A 464 -16.24 0.97 -21.55
CA ILE A 464 -15.57 -0.04 -22.38
C ILE A 464 -15.17 -1.22 -21.48
N ASP A 465 -16.05 -2.22 -21.50
CA ASP A 465 -15.98 -3.51 -20.82
C ASP A 465 -16.04 -3.50 -19.28
N SER A 466 -17.19 -3.94 -18.77
CA SER A 466 -17.42 -4.43 -17.41
C SER A 466 -16.45 -5.55 -16.97
N SER A 467 -15.60 -6.07 -17.87
CA SER A 467 -14.51 -6.98 -17.54
C SER A 467 -13.28 -6.30 -16.93
N ARG A 468 -13.20 -4.95 -16.91
CA ARG A 468 -12.03 -4.19 -16.41
C ARG A 468 -11.98 -3.89 -14.91
N HIS A 469 -12.77 -4.58 -14.07
CA HIS A 469 -12.53 -4.65 -12.61
C HIS A 469 -11.14 -5.24 -12.24
N HIS A 470 -10.35 -5.59 -13.25
CA HIS A 470 -9.01 -6.13 -13.17
C HIS A 470 -7.92 -5.04 -13.07
N SER A 471 -8.21 -3.74 -13.25
CA SER A 471 -7.20 -2.67 -13.36
C SER A 471 -7.03 -1.76 -12.13
N GLY A 472 -7.72 -2.06 -11.03
CA GLY A 472 -7.83 -1.18 -9.86
C GLY A 472 -8.80 -0.01 -10.08
N SER A 473 -9.01 0.80 -9.05
CA SER A 473 -9.91 1.95 -9.12
C SER A 473 -9.34 3.09 -9.98
N GLN A 474 -10.17 3.62 -10.88
CA GLN A 474 -9.84 4.80 -11.67
C GLN A 474 -9.63 6.03 -10.78
N PHE A 475 -10.45 6.20 -9.74
CA PHE A 475 -10.34 7.34 -8.83
C PHE A 475 -9.03 7.29 -8.05
N THR A 476 -8.72 6.12 -7.49
CA THR A 476 -7.43 5.89 -6.82
C THR A 476 -6.25 6.13 -7.78
N MET A 477 -6.32 5.64 -9.02
CA MET A 477 -5.28 5.86 -10.01
C MET A 477 -5.06 7.36 -10.30
N PHE A 478 -6.12 8.18 -10.36
CA PHE A 478 -5.98 9.64 -10.52
C PHE A 478 -5.32 10.30 -9.31
N LEU A 479 -5.64 9.87 -8.09
CA LEU A 479 -5.03 10.40 -6.87
C LEU A 479 -3.55 10.01 -6.74
N THR A 480 -3.16 8.87 -7.30
CA THR A 480 -1.80 8.34 -7.13
C THR A 480 -0.88 8.56 -8.33
N ALA A 481 -1.43 8.58 -9.55
CA ALA A 481 -0.72 8.72 -10.82
C ALA A 481 -1.59 9.46 -11.87
N PRO A 482 -1.85 10.77 -11.68
CA PRO A 482 -2.86 11.54 -12.42
C PRO A 482 -2.71 11.49 -13.94
N LEU A 483 -1.49 11.69 -14.48
CA LEU A 483 -1.27 11.65 -15.93
C LEU A 483 -1.43 10.24 -16.50
N GLN A 484 -1.00 9.21 -15.75
CA GLN A 484 -1.19 7.82 -16.15
C GLN A 484 -2.68 7.45 -16.17
N ALA A 485 -3.45 7.91 -15.18
CA ALA A 485 -4.90 7.74 -15.13
C ALA A 485 -5.60 8.42 -16.32
N PHE A 486 -5.16 9.63 -16.68
CA PHE A 486 -5.61 10.35 -17.87
C PHE A 486 -5.34 9.53 -19.15
N CYS A 487 -4.11 9.07 -19.35
CA CYS A 487 -3.75 8.24 -20.51
C CYS A 487 -4.55 6.92 -20.56
N HIS A 488 -4.66 6.23 -19.42
CA HIS A 488 -5.41 4.97 -19.31
C HIS A 488 -6.90 5.16 -19.63
N MET A 489 -7.52 6.24 -19.14
CA MET A 489 -8.92 6.58 -19.42
C MET A 489 -9.18 6.77 -20.92
N LEU A 490 -8.22 7.36 -21.64
CA LEU A 490 -8.31 7.61 -23.07
C LEU A 490 -7.86 6.41 -23.92
N GLY A 491 -7.52 5.28 -23.30
CA GLY A 491 -7.07 4.08 -24.00
C GLY A 491 -5.66 4.18 -24.58
N LEU A 492 -4.86 5.16 -24.14
CA LEU A 492 -3.46 5.29 -24.54
C LEU A 492 -2.62 4.24 -23.78
N SER A 493 -1.96 3.34 -24.51
CA SER A 493 -1.07 2.33 -23.92
C SER A 493 0.27 2.96 -23.56
N GLY A 494 0.77 2.73 -22.34
CA GLY A 494 2.08 3.21 -21.90
C GLY A 494 3.25 2.78 -22.78
N SER A 495 3.15 1.65 -23.49
CA SER A 495 4.16 1.17 -24.45
C SER A 495 4.24 2.00 -25.74
N ASN A 496 3.20 2.76 -26.07
CA ASN A 496 3.05 3.46 -27.35
C ASN A 496 3.12 4.98 -27.20
N ILE A 497 3.27 5.47 -25.97
CA ILE A 497 3.37 6.90 -25.70
C ILE A 497 4.82 7.33 -25.90
N ASP A 498 5.01 8.35 -26.74
CA ASP A 498 6.28 9.05 -26.88
C ASP A 498 6.67 9.69 -25.53
N MET A 499 7.86 9.34 -25.03
CA MET A 499 8.35 9.80 -23.74
C MET A 499 8.57 11.32 -23.70
N ASP A 500 8.90 11.96 -24.83
CA ASP A 500 9.05 13.42 -24.87
C ASP A 500 7.70 14.11 -24.72
N LYS A 501 6.66 13.59 -25.39
CA LYS A 501 5.27 14.03 -25.19
C LYS A 501 4.83 13.79 -23.74
N TYR A 502 5.14 12.64 -23.18
CA TYR A 502 4.80 12.34 -21.79
C TYR A 502 5.45 13.31 -20.81
N ASN A 503 6.76 13.54 -20.94
CA ASN A 503 7.51 14.48 -20.09
C ASN A 503 6.99 15.92 -20.23
N MET A 504 6.62 16.33 -21.44
CA MET A 504 5.99 17.64 -21.68
C MET A 504 4.63 17.76 -20.97
N ALA A 505 3.78 16.74 -21.09
CA ALA A 505 2.49 16.72 -20.39
C ALA A 505 2.65 16.67 -18.86
N GLU A 506 3.65 15.95 -18.35
CA GLU A 506 3.96 15.89 -16.93
C GLU A 506 4.43 17.24 -16.39
N HIS A 507 5.24 17.97 -17.17
CA HIS A 507 5.65 19.34 -16.85
C HIS A 507 4.45 20.29 -16.81
N LEU A 508 3.55 20.23 -17.81
CA LEU A 508 2.31 21.04 -17.83
C LEU A 508 1.40 20.71 -16.63
N LEU A 509 1.28 19.43 -16.28
CA LEU A 509 0.54 19.01 -15.10
C LEU A 509 1.17 19.56 -13.82
N SER A 510 2.50 19.46 -13.67
CA SER A 510 3.23 19.99 -12.52
C SER A 510 3.02 21.50 -12.35
N LEU A 511 3.10 22.27 -13.43
CA LEU A 511 2.79 23.70 -13.44
C LEU A 511 1.35 23.98 -13.00
N SER A 512 0.39 23.21 -13.50
CA SER A 512 -1.03 23.35 -13.16
C SER A 512 -1.30 23.04 -11.68
N LEU A 513 -0.70 21.96 -11.16
CA LEU A 513 -0.78 21.59 -9.74
C LEU A 513 -0.17 22.68 -8.85
N SER A 514 0.99 23.22 -9.22
CA SER A 514 1.62 24.34 -8.50
C SER A 514 0.72 25.57 -8.48
N ASN A 515 0.15 25.95 -9.63
CA ASN A 515 -0.74 27.10 -9.76
C ASN A 515 -2.02 26.96 -8.91
N TRP A 516 -2.70 25.80 -8.95
CA TRP A 516 -3.85 25.55 -8.08
C TRP A 516 -3.45 25.57 -6.61
N GLY A 517 -2.29 25.01 -6.28
CA GLY A 517 -1.76 25.02 -4.93
C GLY A 517 -1.53 26.42 -4.39
N SER A 518 -0.93 27.32 -5.19
CA SER A 518 -0.75 28.72 -4.83
C SER A 518 -2.09 29.47 -4.75
N THR A 519 -3.02 29.18 -5.65
CA THR A 519 -4.37 29.75 -5.65
C THR A 519 -5.14 29.39 -4.38
N LEU A 520 -5.03 28.14 -3.91
CA LEU A 520 -5.63 27.70 -2.65
C LEU A 520 -4.97 28.37 -1.44
N THR A 521 -3.64 28.45 -1.41
CA THR A 521 -2.91 29.10 -0.31
C THR A 521 -3.20 30.60 -0.25
N ALA A 522 -3.46 31.26 -1.37
CA ALA A 522 -3.82 32.68 -1.40
C ALA A 522 -5.32 32.96 -1.15
N SER A 523 -6.15 31.93 -0.95
CA SER A 523 -7.60 32.08 -0.85
C SER A 523 -8.06 32.38 0.59
N ASP A 524 -8.65 33.56 0.79
CA ASP A 524 -9.21 33.97 2.09
C ASP A 524 -10.49 33.20 2.48
N ILE A 525 -11.18 32.64 1.49
CA ILE A 525 -12.44 31.90 1.64
C ILE A 525 -12.25 30.38 1.74
N LEU A 526 -11.01 29.89 1.76
CA LEU A 526 -10.74 28.47 1.87
C LEU A 526 -11.21 27.95 3.23
N ASP A 527 -12.06 26.92 3.22
CA ASP A 527 -12.59 26.29 4.42
C ASP A 527 -11.45 25.78 5.34
N PRO A 528 -11.56 25.95 6.67
CA PRO A 528 -10.58 25.44 7.62
C PRO A 528 -10.19 23.96 7.41
N ALA A 529 -11.13 23.09 7.03
CA ALA A 529 -10.85 21.67 6.78
C ALA A 529 -9.74 21.46 5.74
N TRP A 530 -9.69 22.29 4.70
CA TRP A 530 -8.66 22.24 3.66
C TRP A 530 -7.43 23.06 4.05
N ALA A 531 -7.63 24.25 4.61
CA ALA A 531 -6.55 25.17 4.93
C ALA A 531 -5.56 24.58 5.95
N GLN A 532 -6.06 23.84 6.95
CA GLN A 532 -5.23 23.24 7.99
C GLN A 532 -4.30 22.14 7.46
N VAL A 533 -4.70 21.41 6.41
CA VAL A 533 -3.94 20.27 5.85
C VAL A 533 -3.14 20.62 4.59
N LEU A 534 -3.34 21.80 4.01
CA LEU A 534 -2.74 22.20 2.72
C LEU A 534 -1.21 22.35 2.77
N HIS A 535 -0.62 22.47 3.97
CA HIS A 535 0.83 22.52 4.17
C HIS A 535 1.48 21.15 4.31
N ASP A 536 0.69 20.09 4.53
CA ASP A 536 1.22 18.73 4.53
C ASP A 536 1.51 18.29 3.08
N PRO A 537 2.73 17.85 2.75
CA PRO A 537 3.12 17.50 1.38
C PRO A 537 2.24 16.41 0.77
N PHE A 538 1.90 15.38 1.54
CA PHE A 538 1.14 14.24 1.05
C PHE A 538 -0.33 14.63 0.82
N LEU A 539 -0.95 15.30 1.80
CA LEU A 539 -2.35 15.72 1.69
C LEU A 539 -2.53 16.80 0.62
N ARG A 540 -1.63 17.80 0.55
CA ARG A 540 -1.61 18.79 -0.53
C ARG A 540 -1.56 18.13 -1.89
N ARG A 541 -0.67 17.15 -2.07
CA ARG A 541 -0.54 16.41 -3.33
C ARG A 541 -1.83 15.68 -3.69
N LEU A 542 -2.48 15.02 -2.73
CA LEU A 542 -3.77 14.35 -2.94
C LEU A 542 -4.88 15.34 -3.33
N ILE A 543 -4.97 16.49 -2.67
CA ILE A 543 -5.95 17.55 -2.98
C ILE A 543 -5.76 18.07 -4.42
N LEU A 544 -4.52 18.37 -4.81
CA LEU A 544 -4.24 18.91 -6.15
C LEU A 544 -4.49 17.89 -7.25
N ARG A 545 -4.14 16.62 -7.01
CA ARG A 545 -4.45 15.52 -7.92
C ARG A 545 -5.95 15.24 -8.00
N PHE A 546 -6.69 15.43 -6.92
CA PHE A 546 -8.15 15.40 -6.92
C PHE A 546 -8.74 16.53 -7.79
N ILE A 547 -8.21 17.76 -7.71
CA ILE A 547 -8.65 18.87 -8.57
C ILE A 547 -8.46 18.51 -10.04
N PHE A 548 -7.30 17.95 -10.40
CA PHE A 548 -7.06 17.45 -11.76
C PHE A 548 -8.06 16.37 -12.16
N CYS A 549 -8.27 15.36 -11.31
CA CYS A 549 -9.25 14.28 -11.53
C CYS A 549 -10.65 14.84 -11.81
N ARG A 550 -11.14 15.72 -10.92
CA ARG A 550 -12.47 16.33 -11.03
C ARG A 550 -12.59 17.15 -12.31
N ALA A 551 -11.56 17.90 -12.67
CA ALA A 551 -11.55 18.70 -13.88
C ALA A 551 -11.59 17.83 -15.14
N VAL A 552 -10.72 16.81 -15.23
CA VAL A 552 -10.66 15.86 -16.36
C VAL A 552 -12.02 15.17 -16.56
N LEU A 553 -12.59 14.61 -15.50
CA LEU A 553 -13.87 13.89 -15.58
C LEU A 553 -15.06 14.80 -15.89
N THR A 554 -15.02 16.06 -15.45
CA THR A 554 -16.05 17.06 -15.79
C THR A 554 -16.02 17.43 -17.27
N CYS A 555 -14.84 17.57 -17.85
CA CYS A 555 -14.68 17.97 -19.25
C CYS A 555 -14.79 16.78 -20.22
N TYR A 556 -14.76 15.53 -19.74
CA TYR A 556 -14.75 14.35 -20.59
C TYR A 556 -16.07 14.18 -21.35
N ALA A 557 -16.01 14.18 -22.69
CA ALA A 557 -17.19 14.25 -23.55
C ALA A 557 -18.20 13.10 -23.34
N PRO A 558 -17.78 11.82 -23.18
CA PRO A 558 -18.71 10.70 -23.02
C PRO A 558 -19.59 10.77 -21.76
N THR A 559 -19.13 11.45 -20.70
CA THR A 559 -19.83 11.56 -19.42
C THR A 559 -20.21 13.01 -19.08
N PHE A 560 -20.09 13.92 -20.04
CA PHE A 560 -20.24 15.36 -19.82
C PHE A 560 -21.60 15.69 -19.19
N ARG A 561 -21.57 16.54 -18.15
CA ARG A 561 -22.74 16.96 -17.33
C ARG A 561 -23.48 15.86 -16.57
N ASN A 562 -22.99 14.61 -16.57
CA ASN A 562 -23.57 13.57 -15.73
C ASN A 562 -22.88 13.50 -14.37
N LYS A 563 -23.59 13.91 -13.31
CA LYS A 563 -23.08 13.97 -11.94
C LYS A 563 -22.64 12.62 -11.38
N ASP A 564 -23.21 11.51 -11.86
CA ASP A 564 -22.91 10.18 -11.33
C ASP A 564 -21.47 9.71 -11.68
N PHE A 565 -20.86 10.34 -12.69
CA PHE A 565 -19.48 10.10 -13.14
C PHE A 565 -18.48 11.10 -12.58
N LEU A 566 -18.93 12.05 -11.74
CA LEU A 566 -18.07 13.09 -11.20
C LEU A 566 -17.66 12.78 -9.75
N PRO A 567 -16.37 12.95 -9.42
CA PRO A 567 -15.95 12.94 -8.03
C PRO A 567 -16.41 14.24 -7.36
N ASP A 568 -16.59 14.18 -6.04
CA ASP A 568 -17.02 15.34 -5.25
C ASP A 568 -16.19 15.47 -3.98
N CYS A 569 -16.22 16.64 -3.37
CA CYS A 569 -15.54 16.90 -2.11
C CYS A 569 -16.39 17.77 -1.19
N LEU A 570 -16.23 17.55 0.11
CA LEU A 570 -16.80 18.40 1.15
C LEU A 570 -15.72 18.73 2.20
N PRO A 571 -15.66 19.98 2.66
CA PRO A 571 -16.37 21.16 2.16
C PRO A 571 -16.03 21.46 0.69
N HIS A 572 -16.87 22.22 -0.01
CA HIS A 572 -16.60 22.52 -1.43
C HIS A 572 -15.34 23.39 -1.57
N LEU A 573 -14.48 23.05 -2.53
CA LEU A 573 -13.32 23.87 -2.89
C LEU A 573 -13.75 25.19 -3.57
N PRO A 574 -12.97 26.28 -3.43
CA PRO A 574 -13.30 27.58 -4.03
C PRO A 574 -13.49 27.53 -5.56
N ASP A 575 -14.30 28.45 -6.08
CA ASP A 575 -14.59 28.57 -7.52
C ASP A 575 -13.34 28.77 -8.39
N SER A 576 -12.27 29.33 -7.81
CA SER A 576 -10.98 29.53 -8.49
C SER A 576 -10.30 28.23 -8.93
N VAL A 577 -10.63 27.09 -8.32
CA VAL A 577 -10.18 25.74 -8.71
C VAL A 577 -11.34 24.85 -9.14
N SER A 578 -12.46 25.46 -9.54
CA SER A 578 -13.61 24.75 -10.11
C SER A 578 -13.22 24.07 -11.43
N PRO A 579 -13.78 22.89 -11.76
CA PRO A 579 -13.56 22.23 -13.04
C PRO A 579 -13.82 23.12 -14.26
N LEU A 580 -14.75 24.06 -14.12
CA LEU A 580 -15.13 25.00 -15.17
C LEU A 580 -14.32 26.30 -15.15
N ALA A 581 -13.44 26.51 -14.17
CA ALA A 581 -12.56 27.66 -14.15
C ALA A 581 -11.61 27.64 -15.35
N THR A 582 -11.28 28.81 -15.89
CA THR A 582 -10.38 28.95 -17.05
C THR A 582 -9.05 28.23 -16.83
N ALA A 583 -8.44 28.36 -15.65
CA ALA A 583 -7.19 27.67 -15.32
C ALA A 583 -7.31 26.13 -15.43
N SER A 584 -8.42 25.57 -14.95
CA SER A 584 -8.67 24.13 -14.98
C SER A 584 -8.90 23.60 -16.39
N GLN A 585 -9.71 24.31 -17.19
CA GLN A 585 -9.97 23.90 -18.56
C GLN A 585 -8.73 24.07 -19.46
N THR A 586 -7.97 25.15 -19.31
CA THR A 586 -6.71 25.37 -20.03
C THR A 586 -5.70 24.27 -19.75
N ALA A 587 -5.55 23.86 -18.48
CA ALA A 587 -4.65 22.76 -18.12
C ALA A 587 -5.02 21.45 -18.84
N ILE A 588 -6.30 21.07 -18.84
CA ILE A 588 -6.77 19.86 -19.53
C ILE A 588 -6.57 19.98 -21.03
N PHE A 589 -6.92 21.14 -21.61
CA PHE A 589 -6.77 21.37 -23.05
C PHE A 589 -5.31 21.22 -23.49
N GLN A 590 -4.37 21.86 -22.79
CA GLN A 590 -2.94 21.79 -23.11
C GLN A 590 -2.41 20.35 -23.01
N ILE A 591 -2.75 19.63 -21.94
CA ILE A 591 -2.35 18.22 -21.78
C ILE A 591 -2.97 17.34 -22.88
N ALA A 592 -4.25 17.53 -23.18
CA ALA A 592 -4.94 16.77 -24.23
C ALA A 592 -4.41 17.08 -25.63
N GLN A 593 -3.93 18.30 -25.89
CA GLN A 593 -3.27 18.66 -27.14
C GLN A 593 -1.93 17.93 -27.32
N VAL A 594 -1.13 17.77 -26.26
CA VAL A 594 0.15 17.04 -26.33
C VAL A 594 -0.04 15.61 -26.84
N PHE A 595 -1.14 14.96 -26.47
CA PHE A 595 -1.49 13.61 -26.91
C PHE A 595 -2.44 13.54 -28.11
N ASP A 596 -2.77 14.68 -28.75
CA ASP A 596 -3.69 14.74 -29.90
C ASP A 596 -5.11 14.20 -29.61
N VAL A 597 -5.58 14.36 -28.36
CA VAL A 597 -6.88 13.82 -27.85
C VAL A 597 -7.82 14.91 -27.34
N ALA A 598 -7.58 16.18 -27.70
CA ALA A 598 -8.42 17.32 -27.28
C ALA A 598 -9.89 17.19 -27.70
N ASN A 599 -10.18 16.46 -28.79
CA ASN A 599 -11.52 16.14 -29.28
C ASN A 599 -12.34 15.24 -28.33
N HIS A 600 -11.71 14.58 -27.34
CA HIS A 600 -12.41 13.81 -26.31
C HIS A 600 -12.97 14.66 -25.17
N PHE A 601 -12.75 15.98 -25.20
CA PHE A 601 -13.13 16.90 -24.14
C PHE A 601 -14.03 18.03 -24.66
N ILE A 602 -14.92 18.52 -23.79
CA ILE A 602 -15.83 19.63 -24.05
C ILE A 602 -15.41 20.80 -23.14
N PHE A 603 -15.16 21.93 -23.78
CA PHE A 603 -14.68 23.15 -23.13
C PHE A 603 -15.67 24.31 -23.32
N SER A 604 -15.69 25.27 -22.39
CA SER A 604 -16.42 26.52 -22.57
C SER A 604 -15.76 27.39 -23.65
N HIS A 605 -16.54 28.19 -24.37
CA HIS A 605 -16.10 28.90 -25.57
C HIS A 605 -15.05 30.02 -25.32
N ASP A 606 -14.78 30.38 -24.06
CA ASP A 606 -13.90 31.49 -23.66
C ASP A 606 -12.44 31.10 -23.38
N ILE A 607 -11.98 29.90 -23.78
CA ILE A 607 -10.57 29.52 -23.61
C ILE A 607 -9.73 30.21 -24.70
N ILE A 608 -9.23 31.40 -24.36
CA ILE A 608 -8.25 32.11 -25.17
C ILE A 608 -6.86 31.59 -24.78
N LEU A 609 -6.12 31.07 -25.75
CA LEU A 609 -4.76 30.57 -25.58
C LEU A 609 -3.79 31.74 -25.30
N PRO A 610 -2.84 31.61 -24.36
CA PRO A 610 -1.63 32.41 -24.41
C PRO A 610 -0.82 31.98 -25.65
N GLU A 611 -0.39 32.94 -26.47
CA GLU A 611 0.43 32.69 -27.66
C GLU A 611 1.70 31.89 -27.30
N ASN A 612 1.98 30.86 -28.10
CA ASN A 612 3.14 29.98 -27.98
C ASN A 612 4.45 30.77 -27.96
N ASN A 613 5.00 31.03 -26.78
CA ASN A 613 6.40 31.44 -26.59
C ASN A 613 7.07 30.52 -25.56
N TYR A 614 7.29 29.27 -25.92
CA TYR A 614 8.27 28.43 -25.22
C TYR A 614 9.49 28.24 -26.13
N VAL A 615 10.39 29.24 -26.10
CA VAL A 615 11.78 29.03 -26.51
C VAL A 615 12.45 28.31 -25.34
N ILE A 616 12.87 27.07 -25.58
CA ILE A 616 13.65 26.29 -24.61
C ILE A 616 15.08 26.85 -24.63
N ASP A 617 15.45 27.64 -23.63
CA ASP A 617 16.85 27.95 -23.35
C ASP A 617 17.51 26.70 -22.74
N LYS A 618 18.28 25.98 -23.58
CA LYS A 618 19.21 24.96 -23.13
C LYS A 618 20.42 25.64 -22.48
N ALA A 619 20.36 25.98 -21.20
CA ALA A 619 21.53 26.04 -20.31
C ALA A 619 21.11 26.47 -18.91
N THR A 620 21.07 25.53 -17.97
CA THR A 620 21.39 25.86 -16.57
C THR A 620 22.07 24.66 -15.93
N THR A 621 23.39 24.60 -16.11
CA THR A 621 24.27 23.78 -15.30
C THR A 621 24.22 24.34 -13.88
N ILE A 622 23.69 23.55 -12.93
CA ILE A 622 23.66 23.89 -11.52
C ILE A 622 25.11 23.81 -11.00
N ILE A 623 25.65 24.96 -10.58
CA ILE A 623 26.92 25.05 -9.85
C ILE A 623 26.60 24.76 -8.38
N ILE A 624 27.19 23.70 -7.84
CA ILE A 624 27.13 23.32 -6.42
C ILE A 624 28.10 24.24 -5.66
N PRO A 625 27.68 24.98 -4.63
CA PRO A 625 28.60 25.68 -3.74
C PRO A 625 29.21 24.70 -2.73
N ASP A 626 30.53 24.80 -2.53
CA ASP A 626 31.28 24.03 -1.54
C ASP A 626 30.75 24.28 -0.12
N SER A 627 30.53 23.19 0.63
CA SER A 627 30.12 23.20 2.04
C SER A 627 31.31 23.41 2.98
N PRO A 628 31.15 24.13 4.10
CA PRO A 628 32.09 24.10 5.21
C PRO A 628 31.87 22.85 6.08
N GLU A 629 32.97 22.23 6.48
CA GLU A 629 33.00 21.12 7.44
C GLU A 629 32.47 21.57 8.81
N ALA A 630 31.51 20.82 9.37
CA ALA A 630 31.11 20.93 10.76
C ALA A 630 31.00 19.53 11.37
N ASP A 631 31.72 19.38 12.48
CA ASP A 631 31.89 18.21 13.32
C ASP A 631 30.69 18.04 14.29
N ILE A 632 30.65 16.88 14.95
CA ILE A 632 29.84 16.46 16.12
C ILE A 632 28.68 15.48 15.83
N GLY A 633 28.77 14.31 16.49
CA GLY A 633 27.66 13.73 17.24
C GLY A 633 27.41 12.23 17.05
N GLU A 634 28.13 11.37 17.78
CA GLU A 634 27.84 9.93 17.87
C GLU A 634 26.49 9.68 18.57
N GLU A 635 25.50 9.15 17.83
CA GLU A 635 24.38 8.39 18.39
C GLU A 635 24.50 6.91 17.98
N MET A 636 24.34 6.03 18.96
CA MET A 636 24.55 4.58 18.86
C MET A 636 23.61 3.90 17.86
N TYR A 637 24.08 3.74 16.62
CA TYR A 637 23.64 2.70 15.69
C TYR A 637 24.47 1.44 15.92
N PHE A 638 23.84 0.32 16.28
CA PHE A 638 24.51 -0.98 16.29
C PHE A 638 24.63 -1.50 14.86
N ASP A 639 25.78 -1.22 14.22
CA ASP A 639 26.15 -1.74 12.90
C ASP A 639 26.52 -3.23 13.01
N PHE A 640 25.74 -4.10 12.35
CA PHE A 640 25.90 -5.56 12.35
C PHE A 640 26.77 -6.08 11.19
N LYS A 641 27.52 -5.23 10.49
CA LYS A 641 28.19 -5.64 9.24
C LYS A 641 29.47 -6.48 9.35
N ASN A 642 29.96 -6.81 10.53
CA ASN A 642 31.10 -7.73 10.70
C ASN A 642 30.90 -8.72 11.85
N LEU A 643 29.83 -9.50 11.80
CA LEU A 643 29.64 -10.71 12.60
C LEU A 643 28.99 -11.79 11.74
#